data_AF-A0A536DC54-F1
#
_entry.id   AF-A0A536DC54-F1
#
_cell.length_a   1.000
_cell.length_b   1.000
_cell.length_c   1.000
_cell.angle_alpha   90.00
_cell.angle_beta   90.00
_cell.angle_gamma   90.00
#
_symmetry.space_group_name_H-M   'P 1'
#
loop_
_entity.id
_entity.type
_entity.pdbx_description
1 polymer ?
#
loop_
_entity_poly.entity_id
_entity_poly.type
_entity_poly.pdbx_seq_one_letter_code
_entity_poly.pdbx_strand_id
1 'polypeptide(L)'
;MQPTNRASKRGRKPQSVAAVLLAFISVASQMVALAAITGAVPLSLRNTPAAVMASALLRGITPSPAPVAENKLIGRIEVPSGSAPCPNSGAGAACTHAATTPEAGISAVPTGLAACPADGDKPVLAPGACSTEPAPAITAGGAPVRLQPTIPTVTLRADSSVLASGTTTLLVAKSTPSVTGTPWAIEIFDVTDRSLVGACTQEAICSVSYTGKAGRHSFAAYVMTPDQKLPSGRAAASSNRVDVRWLGVSIAVSDPSIVAPGKPITFTASASENVAKIGYRIELRDATSGQRVTFCSEGTTCSTALVEPSAGTRTIAAALVAQSPASHAGTVSVSPTSAGVSGTWVGVELASSSLGGLSGGIVSLTATANADLSKTPWSIYIQNEAGQDIGEPCNASTCSATITVGTNDTSRYRAVIARNVAASAADGPLAPVLHAVQPPTTRLDLQAASALMRPTRLLWGVDSCKAFTDDPAGGDGLLPQVSGSLGAPDFWGRYLPDTTYCPGLSSTEVSAAHSRHMGILPIFNNYDCSNVSGNAAGAAYGLAALDYAQTDLIPKGTAIAIDIEPPGDACPGAANVDEAFIVGWYDVIAEAGYVPAYYGNTSPGSAFATAWCTTVADHPAVAPKAFLWSFEPSLEIDHTRRSAPLYGPYYSGCAGKYVVWQYSLSAGSAPDVDVDLATTEFPFWWP
;
A
#
# COMPACT_ATOMS: atom_id res chain seq x y z
N MET A 1 67.94 -56.41 -8.78
CA MET A 1 68.98 -55.60 -9.45
C MET A 1 68.29 -54.67 -10.44
N GLN A 2 68.64 -53.38 -10.36
CA GLN A 2 68.53 -52.25 -11.30
C GLN A 2 68.29 -52.54 -12.81
N PRO A 3 68.03 -51.54 -13.69
CA PRO A 3 68.04 -50.07 -13.47
C PRO A 3 66.92 -49.27 -14.20
N THR A 4 66.89 -47.94 -14.04
CA THR A 4 67.01 -46.98 -15.17
C THR A 4 67.11 -45.52 -14.70
N ASN A 5 67.95 -44.77 -15.40
CA ASN A 5 68.27 -43.34 -15.26
C ASN A 5 67.86 -42.63 -16.57
N ARG A 6 67.24 -41.43 -16.53
CA ARG A 6 67.61 -40.19 -17.29
C ARG A 6 66.48 -39.14 -17.42
N ALA A 7 66.83 -37.92 -17.00
CA ALA A 7 66.66 -36.58 -17.60
C ALA A 7 65.48 -36.19 -18.54
N SER A 8 64.83 -35.03 -18.27
CA SER A 8 64.91 -33.77 -19.06
C SER A 8 63.61 -32.91 -19.15
N LYS A 9 63.75 -31.61 -18.83
CA LYS A 9 63.14 -30.35 -19.36
C LYS A 9 61.62 -30.13 -19.63
N ARG A 10 61.20 -28.97 -19.08
CA ARG A 10 60.34 -27.85 -19.57
C ARG A 10 58.84 -28.05 -19.86
N GLY A 11 58.03 -27.22 -19.21
CA GLY A 11 56.72 -26.75 -19.68
C GLY A 11 56.12 -25.63 -18.79
N ARG A 12 56.05 -24.40 -19.31
CA ARG A 12 55.35 -23.22 -18.74
C ARG A 12 53.82 -23.37 -18.94
N LYS A 13 53.00 -22.93 -17.98
CA LYS A 13 51.60 -22.47 -18.18
C LYS A 13 51.17 -21.44 -17.10
N PRO A 14 50.14 -20.59 -17.35
CA PRO A 14 50.09 -19.18 -16.97
C PRO A 14 49.33 -18.89 -15.67
N GLN A 15 49.72 -17.81 -14.98
CA GLN A 15 48.99 -17.23 -13.85
C GLN A 15 47.88 -16.29 -14.38
N SER A 16 46.65 -16.53 -13.95
CA SER A 16 45.48 -15.69 -14.26
C SER A 16 45.32 -14.55 -13.26
N VAL A 17 45.02 -13.37 -13.81
CA VAL A 17 44.94 -12.02 -13.22
C VAL A 17 43.72 -11.81 -12.31
N ALA A 18 43.09 -12.86 -11.77
CA ALA A 18 41.80 -12.75 -11.08
C ALA A 18 41.87 -12.42 -9.57
N ALA A 19 43.06 -12.38 -8.96
CA ALA A 19 43.18 -12.25 -7.50
C ALA A 19 43.52 -10.83 -6.97
N VAL A 20 43.71 -9.83 -7.84
CA VAL A 20 44.15 -8.48 -7.41
C VAL A 20 43.05 -7.41 -7.53
N LEU A 21 41.91 -7.71 -8.16
CA LEU A 21 40.81 -6.74 -8.36
C LEU A 21 39.72 -6.74 -7.27
N LEU A 22 39.76 -7.67 -6.30
CA LEU A 22 38.82 -7.69 -5.17
C LEU A 22 39.32 -6.96 -3.90
N ALA A 23 40.56 -6.47 -3.87
CA ALA A 23 41.12 -5.80 -2.70
C ALA A 23 40.99 -4.26 -2.71
N PHE A 24 40.53 -3.64 -3.81
CA PHE A 24 40.42 -2.17 -3.93
C PHE A 24 38.99 -1.60 -3.86
N ILE A 25 37.97 -2.45 -3.70
CA ILE A 25 36.56 -1.98 -3.54
C ILE A 25 36.13 -1.89 -2.06
N SER A 26 36.97 -2.34 -1.12
CA SER A 26 36.64 -2.37 0.32
C SER A 26 37.10 -1.13 1.13
N VAL A 27 37.85 -0.19 0.55
CA VAL A 27 38.42 0.96 1.30
C VAL A 27 37.85 2.32 0.86
N ALA A 28 37.08 2.39 -0.22
CA ALA A 28 36.47 3.65 -0.68
C ALA A 28 35.11 3.98 -0.03
N SER A 29 34.48 3.03 0.65
CA SER A 29 33.14 3.21 1.25
C SER A 29 33.16 3.60 2.74
N GLN A 30 34.34 3.88 3.33
CA GLN A 30 34.48 4.27 4.74
C GLN A 30 35.04 5.69 4.97
N MET A 31 35.14 6.53 3.93
CA MET A 31 35.65 7.91 4.05
C MET A 31 34.67 8.99 3.51
N VAL A 32 33.37 8.74 3.60
CA VAL A 32 32.32 9.78 3.38
C VAL A 32 31.34 9.91 4.55
N ALA A 33 31.43 9.05 5.58
CA ALA A 33 30.56 9.08 6.75
C ALA A 33 31.22 9.67 8.02
N LEU A 34 32.30 10.46 7.87
CA LEU A 34 32.99 11.09 9.00
C LEU A 34 33.39 12.55 8.69
N ALA A 35 32.44 13.34 8.20
CA ALA A 35 32.59 14.81 8.06
C ALA A 35 31.29 15.59 8.32
N ALA A 36 30.31 14.98 9.00
CA ALA A 36 29.04 15.63 9.37
C ALA A 36 28.78 15.65 10.89
N ILE A 37 29.76 15.27 11.72
CA ILE A 37 29.62 15.25 13.18
C ILE A 37 30.88 15.85 13.78
N THR A 38 30.86 17.17 13.96
CA THR A 38 31.57 17.94 15.00
C THR A 38 31.27 19.42 14.73
N GLY A 39 30.06 19.83 15.10
CA GLY A 39 29.76 21.25 15.28
C GLY A 39 30.53 21.75 16.51
N ALA A 40 31.75 22.23 16.29
CA ALA A 40 32.50 22.99 17.29
C ALA A 40 33.08 24.22 16.60
N VAL A 41 32.40 25.35 16.79
CA VAL A 41 32.91 26.68 16.42
C VAL A 41 33.81 27.16 17.55
N PRO A 42 35.04 27.58 17.24
CA PRO A 42 35.62 28.72 17.93
C PRO A 42 35.86 29.86 16.94
N LEU A 43 35.34 31.03 17.31
CA LEU A 43 35.71 32.31 16.71
C LEU A 43 37.21 32.57 16.91
N SER A 44 37.96 32.75 15.83
CA SER A 44 39.03 33.77 15.78
C SER A 44 39.49 34.09 14.36
N LEU A 45 39.95 35.32 14.21
CA LEU A 45 40.22 36.07 12.98
C LEU A 45 41.58 35.73 12.31
N ARG A 46 41.61 36.06 11.00
CA ARG A 46 42.72 36.61 10.17
C ARG A 46 43.64 35.66 9.36
N ASN A 47 43.62 35.97 8.06
CA ASN A 47 44.70 35.95 7.05
C ASN A 47 45.07 34.63 6.33
N THR A 48 44.61 34.54 5.07
CA THR A 48 45.31 33.92 3.92
C THR A 48 46.47 34.84 3.46
N PRO A 49 47.51 34.41 2.70
CA PRO A 49 47.56 33.47 1.55
C PRO A 49 48.76 32.48 1.61
N ALA A 50 49.11 31.55 0.70
CA ALA A 50 48.94 31.34 -0.73
C ALA A 50 49.15 29.82 -1.01
N ALA A 51 48.36 29.20 -1.92
CA ALA A 51 48.74 28.71 -3.25
C ALA A 51 49.90 27.67 -3.26
N VAL A 52 49.82 26.50 -3.89
CA VAL A 52 49.57 26.24 -5.31
C VAL A 52 49.38 24.72 -5.49
N MET A 53 48.29 24.27 -6.12
CA MET A 53 48.17 23.07 -7.00
C MET A 53 46.71 22.63 -7.12
N ALA A 54 45.86 23.47 -7.73
CA ALA A 54 44.54 23.05 -8.22
C ALA A 54 44.01 24.07 -9.24
N SER A 55 44.60 24.14 -10.43
CA SER A 55 44.05 24.97 -11.53
C SER A 55 44.11 24.28 -12.89
N ALA A 56 44.06 22.94 -12.91
CA ALA A 56 44.05 22.16 -14.16
C ALA A 56 42.80 21.27 -14.35
N LEU A 57 41.78 21.34 -13.49
CA LEU A 57 40.60 20.44 -13.56
C LEU A 57 39.23 21.13 -13.65
N LEU A 58 39.15 22.45 -13.89
CA LEU A 58 37.88 23.21 -13.85
C LEU A 58 37.46 23.86 -15.17
N ARG A 59 37.83 23.30 -16.32
CA ARG A 59 37.25 23.69 -17.61
C ARG A 59 36.64 22.48 -18.31
N GLY A 60 35.41 22.15 -17.96
CA GLY A 60 34.66 21.08 -18.62
C GLY A 60 33.28 20.74 -18.07
N ILE A 61 32.63 21.61 -17.29
CA ILE A 61 31.28 21.32 -16.76
C ILE A 61 30.33 22.43 -17.20
N THR A 62 29.59 22.15 -18.27
CA THR A 62 28.32 22.81 -18.56
C THR A 62 27.35 22.56 -17.40
N PRO A 63 26.52 23.53 -16.98
CA PRO A 63 25.56 23.30 -15.91
C PRO A 63 24.59 22.20 -16.36
N SER A 64 24.68 21.05 -15.70
CA SER A 64 23.68 19.99 -15.82
C SER A 64 22.35 20.57 -15.35
N PRO A 65 21.23 20.36 -16.06
CA PRO A 65 19.93 20.74 -15.53
C PRO A 65 19.70 20.03 -14.20
N ALA A 66 19.02 20.72 -13.27
CA ALA A 66 18.66 20.20 -11.96
C ALA A 66 18.08 18.78 -12.07
N PRO A 67 18.33 17.88 -11.09
CA PRO A 67 17.76 16.54 -11.15
C PRO A 67 16.24 16.69 -11.14
N VAL A 68 15.62 16.40 -12.28
CA VAL A 68 14.20 16.10 -12.35
C VAL A 68 14.01 14.95 -11.36
N ALA A 69 13.09 15.08 -10.41
CA ALA A 69 12.74 13.98 -9.52
C ALA A 69 12.49 12.74 -10.38
N GLU A 70 13.41 11.77 -10.33
CA GLU A 70 13.27 10.53 -11.08
C GLU A 70 11.99 9.87 -10.61
N ASN A 71 11.05 9.70 -11.54
CA ASN A 71 9.82 8.99 -11.26
C ASN A 71 10.22 7.55 -10.88
N LYS A 72 10.12 7.22 -9.58
CA LYS A 72 10.61 5.97 -8.96
C LYS A 72 10.04 4.70 -9.62
N LEU A 73 8.96 4.85 -10.38
CA LEU A 73 8.32 3.82 -11.21
C LEU A 73 9.06 3.50 -12.52
N ILE A 74 9.85 4.42 -13.09
CA ILE A 74 10.54 4.20 -14.37
C ILE A 74 11.61 3.09 -14.26
N GLY A 75 12.23 2.92 -13.10
CA GLY A 75 13.17 1.82 -12.84
C GLY A 75 12.52 0.45 -12.63
N ARG A 76 11.18 0.37 -12.72
CA ARG A 76 10.38 -0.83 -12.41
C ARG A 76 9.58 -1.33 -13.61
N ILE A 77 9.72 -0.69 -14.77
CA ILE A 77 8.93 -1.03 -15.96
C ILE A 77 9.80 -1.63 -17.06
N GLU A 78 9.25 -2.63 -17.73
CA GLU A 78 9.89 -3.38 -18.81
C GLU A 78 8.94 -3.48 -20.01
N VAL A 79 9.51 -3.65 -21.21
CA VAL A 79 8.72 -3.98 -22.40
C VAL A 79 8.21 -5.41 -22.23
N PRO A 80 6.89 -5.67 -22.37
CA PRO A 80 6.34 -7.01 -22.24
C PRO A 80 7.07 -8.03 -23.12
N SER A 81 7.34 -9.21 -22.56
CA SER A 81 8.04 -10.29 -23.27
C SER A 81 7.40 -10.59 -24.63
N GLY A 82 8.23 -10.67 -25.67
CA GLY A 82 7.78 -10.92 -27.05
C GLY A 82 7.23 -9.68 -27.78
N SER A 83 7.20 -8.50 -27.14
CA SER A 83 6.81 -7.23 -27.76
C SER A 83 8.02 -6.38 -28.14
N ALA A 84 7.82 -5.46 -29.08
CA ALA A 84 8.79 -4.44 -29.43
C ALA A 84 8.47 -3.11 -28.72
N PRO A 85 9.47 -2.28 -28.37
CA PRO A 85 9.24 -0.95 -27.85
C PRO A 85 8.39 -0.11 -28.81
N CYS A 86 7.42 0.63 -28.26
CA CYS A 86 6.59 1.54 -29.04
C CYS A 86 7.41 2.80 -29.42
N PRO A 87 7.47 3.18 -30.71
CA PRO A 87 8.13 4.41 -31.14
C PRO A 87 7.58 5.67 -30.45
N ASN A 88 8.45 6.66 -30.20
CA ASN A 88 8.10 7.98 -29.64
C ASN A 88 7.21 7.93 -28.38
N SER A 89 7.39 6.89 -27.57
CA SER A 89 6.52 6.54 -26.43
C SER A 89 7.34 6.41 -25.14
N GLY A 90 6.66 6.24 -24.01
CA GLY A 90 7.30 6.13 -22.70
C GLY A 90 8.15 4.87 -22.56
N ALA A 91 9.03 4.87 -21.56
CA ALA A 91 9.85 3.69 -21.24
C ALA A 91 8.94 2.47 -20.96
N GLY A 92 9.39 1.27 -21.36
CA GLY A 92 8.64 0.01 -21.17
C GLY A 92 7.36 -0.14 -22.01
N ALA A 93 7.00 0.85 -22.82
CA ALA A 93 5.78 0.81 -23.61
C ALA A 93 5.92 -0.08 -24.86
N ALA A 94 4.89 -0.86 -25.16
CA ALA A 94 4.67 -1.55 -26.44
C ALA A 94 3.29 -1.18 -27.00
N CYS A 95 3.15 -1.11 -28.32
CA CYS A 95 1.88 -0.73 -28.95
C CYS A 95 1.58 -1.56 -30.20
N THR A 96 0.30 -1.78 -30.47
CA THR A 96 -0.19 -2.42 -31.68
C THR A 96 -1.21 -1.53 -32.40
N HIS A 97 -1.51 -1.85 -33.66
CA HIS A 97 -2.27 -1.00 -34.58
C HIS A 97 -3.61 -1.62 -35.02
N ALA A 98 -4.11 -2.62 -34.30
CA ALA A 98 -5.34 -3.33 -34.68
C ALA A 98 -6.53 -2.37 -34.69
N ALA A 99 -7.21 -2.26 -35.84
CA ALA A 99 -8.39 -1.42 -35.99
C ALA A 99 -9.60 -2.06 -35.29
N THR A 100 -10.28 -1.30 -34.44
CA THR A 100 -11.55 -1.69 -33.83
C THR A 100 -12.70 -1.28 -34.75
N THR A 101 -13.65 -2.18 -34.99
CA THR A 101 -14.89 -1.86 -35.70
C THR A 101 -15.81 -1.03 -34.81
N PRO A 102 -16.31 0.13 -35.27
CA PRO A 102 -17.27 0.93 -34.51
C PRO A 102 -18.54 0.13 -34.24
N GLU A 103 -19.05 0.19 -33.01
CA GLU A 103 -20.34 -0.42 -32.65
C GLU A 103 -21.46 0.62 -32.81
N ALA A 104 -22.60 0.20 -33.37
CA ALA A 104 -23.76 1.08 -33.57
C ALA A 104 -24.19 1.78 -32.26
N GLY A 105 -24.52 3.07 -32.37
CA GLY A 105 -25.04 3.88 -31.28
C GLY A 105 -26.55 3.78 -31.09
N ILE A 106 -27.08 4.61 -30.19
CA ILE A 106 -28.51 4.70 -29.88
C ILE A 106 -29.01 6.10 -30.24
N SER A 107 -30.07 6.15 -31.04
CA SER A 107 -30.78 7.40 -31.40
C SER A 107 -32.02 7.64 -30.54
N ALA A 108 -32.29 8.89 -30.20
CA ALA A 108 -33.47 9.31 -29.44
C ALA A 108 -33.97 10.69 -29.86
N VAL A 109 -35.23 11.00 -29.51
CA VAL A 109 -35.76 12.37 -29.61
C VAL A 109 -34.98 13.25 -28.62
N PRO A 110 -34.45 14.43 -29.03
CA PRO A 110 -33.67 15.28 -28.15
C PRO A 110 -34.42 15.69 -26.89
N THR A 111 -33.72 15.70 -25.74
CA THR A 111 -34.30 16.09 -24.45
C THR A 111 -34.90 17.49 -24.53
N GLY A 112 -36.15 17.64 -24.08
CA GLY A 112 -36.87 18.91 -24.12
C GLY A 112 -37.54 19.25 -25.45
N LEU A 113 -37.40 18.41 -26.48
CA LEU A 113 -38.14 18.52 -27.73
C LEU A 113 -39.23 17.44 -27.85
N ALA A 114 -40.27 17.74 -28.61
CA ALA A 114 -41.31 16.77 -28.95
C ALA A 114 -40.93 16.01 -30.23
N ALA A 115 -41.37 14.76 -30.33
CA ALA A 115 -41.26 13.99 -31.56
C ALA A 115 -42.01 14.69 -32.71
N CYS A 116 -41.52 14.53 -33.93
CA CYS A 116 -42.20 14.99 -35.12
C CYS A 116 -43.66 14.51 -35.16
N PRO A 117 -44.63 15.39 -35.47
CA PRO A 117 -46.01 14.98 -35.66
C PRO A 117 -46.12 13.89 -36.73
N ALA A 118 -47.04 12.96 -36.52
CA ALA A 118 -47.35 11.95 -37.54
C ALA A 118 -47.94 12.64 -38.77
N ASP A 119 -47.49 12.22 -39.95
CA ASP A 119 -48.06 12.59 -41.24
C ASP A 119 -48.80 11.35 -41.77
N GLY A 120 -50.08 11.48 -42.10
CA GLY A 120 -50.90 10.35 -42.56
C GLY A 120 -50.38 9.69 -43.83
N ASP A 121 -49.61 10.43 -44.63
CA ASP A 121 -49.06 9.98 -45.90
C ASP A 121 -47.59 9.50 -45.79
N LYS A 122 -46.95 9.63 -44.61
CA LYS A 122 -45.54 9.26 -44.39
C LYS A 122 -45.34 8.52 -43.07
N PRO A 123 -44.80 7.28 -43.08
CA PRO A 123 -44.49 6.58 -41.84
C PRO A 123 -43.35 7.28 -41.09
N VAL A 124 -43.47 7.38 -39.76
CA VAL A 124 -42.36 7.77 -38.87
C VAL A 124 -41.51 6.53 -38.61
N LEU A 125 -40.30 6.51 -39.19
CA LEU A 125 -39.46 5.30 -39.24
C LEU A 125 -38.29 5.29 -38.25
N ALA A 126 -38.01 6.42 -37.62
CA ALA A 126 -36.93 6.64 -36.66
C ALA A 126 -37.24 7.87 -35.78
N PRO A 127 -36.61 8.02 -34.61
CA PRO A 127 -36.82 9.19 -33.76
C PRO A 127 -36.34 10.48 -34.43
N GLY A 128 -37.06 11.58 -34.21
CA GLY A 128 -36.70 12.90 -34.71
C GLY A 128 -37.63 13.97 -34.15
N ALA A 129 -37.10 15.18 -33.95
CA ALA A 129 -37.86 16.36 -33.54
C ALA A 129 -37.90 17.37 -34.69
N CYS A 130 -39.11 17.82 -35.03
CA CYS A 130 -39.38 18.75 -36.11
C CYS A 130 -39.41 20.17 -35.55
N SER A 131 -38.78 21.13 -36.23
CA SER A 131 -38.86 22.54 -35.86
C SER A 131 -38.87 23.47 -37.07
N THR A 132 -39.38 24.67 -36.86
CA THR A 132 -39.42 25.73 -37.86
C THR A 132 -38.20 26.63 -37.75
N GLU A 133 -37.64 27.04 -38.90
CA GLU A 133 -37.02 28.35 -39.06
C GLU A 133 -37.97 29.14 -39.96
N PRO A 134 -38.17 30.46 -39.77
CA PRO A 134 -39.13 31.21 -40.59
C PRO A 134 -38.76 31.09 -42.06
N ALA A 135 -39.54 30.30 -42.81
CA ALA A 135 -39.53 30.38 -44.27
C ALA A 135 -40.11 31.75 -44.66
N PRO A 136 -39.61 32.42 -45.71
CA PRO A 136 -40.29 33.59 -46.24
C PRO A 136 -41.72 33.19 -46.59
N ALA A 137 -42.69 33.86 -45.98
CA ALA A 137 -44.09 33.59 -46.16
C ALA A 137 -44.42 33.62 -47.66
N ILE A 138 -44.78 32.47 -48.22
CA ILE A 138 -45.47 32.45 -49.51
C ILE A 138 -46.91 32.85 -49.18
N THR A 139 -47.20 34.14 -49.33
CA THR A 139 -48.55 34.68 -49.24
C THR A 139 -49.43 33.94 -50.24
N ALA A 140 -50.42 33.23 -49.73
CA ALA A 140 -51.47 32.60 -50.52
C ALA A 140 -52.26 33.69 -51.27
N GLY A 141 -52.25 33.62 -52.60
CA GLY A 141 -53.06 34.50 -53.44
C GLY A 141 -52.77 34.37 -54.93
N GLY A 142 -53.28 33.31 -55.56
CA GLY A 142 -53.51 33.29 -57.02
C GLY A 142 -52.95 32.09 -57.78
N ALA A 143 -53.87 31.32 -58.38
CA ALA A 143 -53.77 30.38 -59.52
C ALA A 143 -52.65 29.30 -59.53
N PRO A 144 -52.91 28.10 -60.09
CA PRO A 144 -51.93 27.01 -60.11
C PRO A 144 -50.80 27.35 -61.10
N VAL A 145 -49.72 27.95 -60.60
CA VAL A 145 -48.45 27.98 -61.31
C VAL A 145 -47.80 26.62 -61.12
N ARG A 146 -47.53 25.93 -62.23
CA ARG A 146 -46.68 24.73 -62.26
C ARG A 146 -45.29 25.13 -61.77
N LEU A 147 -45.04 24.98 -60.47
CA LEU A 147 -43.72 25.14 -59.88
C LEU A 147 -42.73 24.28 -60.67
N GLN A 148 -41.70 24.92 -61.24
CA GLN A 148 -40.51 24.17 -61.62
C GLN A 148 -40.07 23.37 -60.39
N PRO A 149 -39.69 22.09 -60.53
CA PRO A 149 -39.22 21.31 -59.40
C PRO A 149 -37.92 21.95 -58.90
N THR A 150 -38.03 22.79 -57.88
CA THR A 150 -36.86 23.23 -57.11
C THR A 150 -36.24 21.99 -56.51
N ILE A 151 -35.04 21.67 -56.97
CA ILE A 151 -34.25 20.57 -56.44
C ILE A 151 -34.00 20.90 -54.96
N PRO A 152 -34.47 20.07 -54.01
CA PRO A 152 -34.27 20.35 -52.60
C PRO A 152 -32.77 20.34 -52.27
N THR A 153 -32.37 21.13 -51.29
CA THR A 153 -31.04 21.06 -50.69
C THR A 153 -31.16 20.63 -49.25
N VAL A 154 -30.15 19.92 -48.72
CA VAL A 154 -30.09 19.55 -47.31
C VAL A 154 -28.66 19.70 -46.78
N THR A 155 -28.53 20.20 -45.55
CA THR A 155 -27.25 20.31 -44.83
C THR A 155 -27.37 19.57 -43.51
N LEU A 156 -26.28 18.95 -43.05
CA LEU A 156 -26.23 18.27 -41.76
C LEU A 156 -25.12 18.88 -40.90
N ARG A 157 -25.40 19.07 -39.62
CA ARG A 157 -24.43 19.51 -38.61
C ARG A 157 -24.57 18.67 -37.34
N ALA A 158 -23.46 18.49 -36.63
CA ALA A 158 -23.43 18.01 -35.26
C ALA A 158 -23.01 19.16 -34.34
N ASP A 159 -23.57 19.21 -33.14
CA ASP A 159 -23.14 20.16 -32.11
C ASP A 159 -21.74 19.84 -31.54
N SER A 160 -21.33 18.58 -31.59
CA SER A 160 -20.03 18.08 -31.15
C SER A 160 -19.49 17.00 -32.10
N SER A 161 -18.20 17.06 -32.41
CA SER A 161 -17.52 16.11 -33.32
C SER A 161 -16.54 15.17 -32.61
N VAL A 162 -16.22 15.45 -31.35
CA VAL A 162 -15.37 14.62 -30.50
C VAL A 162 -16.00 14.55 -29.11
N LEU A 163 -16.25 13.33 -28.65
CA LEU A 163 -17.06 13.04 -27.48
C LEU A 163 -16.45 11.88 -26.69
N ALA A 164 -16.71 11.82 -25.39
CA ALA A 164 -16.37 10.63 -24.62
C ALA A 164 -17.35 9.50 -24.93
N SER A 165 -16.88 8.26 -24.89
CA SER A 165 -17.73 7.08 -25.07
C SER A 165 -19.00 7.13 -24.21
N GLY A 166 -20.16 6.89 -24.82
CA GLY A 166 -21.46 6.92 -24.13
C GLY A 166 -22.10 8.31 -23.96
N THR A 167 -21.50 9.37 -24.50
CA THR A 167 -22.10 10.72 -24.51
C THR A 167 -22.89 11.00 -25.78
N THR A 168 -23.76 12.01 -25.76
CA THR A 168 -24.72 12.30 -26.83
C THR A 168 -24.27 13.51 -27.67
N THR A 169 -24.43 13.44 -28.99
CA THR A 169 -24.42 14.61 -29.89
C THR A 169 -25.82 14.88 -30.42
N LEU A 170 -26.12 16.15 -30.69
CA LEU A 170 -27.29 16.55 -31.46
C LEU A 170 -26.93 16.67 -32.95
N LEU A 171 -27.56 15.82 -33.76
CA LEU A 171 -27.51 15.92 -35.22
C LEU A 171 -28.70 16.77 -35.71
N VAL A 172 -28.41 17.82 -36.48
CA VAL A 172 -29.42 18.73 -37.03
C VAL A 172 -29.29 18.77 -38.55
N ALA A 173 -30.30 18.23 -39.23
CA ALA A 173 -30.44 18.32 -40.68
C ALA A 173 -31.43 19.42 -41.05
N LYS A 174 -31.03 20.32 -41.95
CA LYS A 174 -31.88 21.40 -42.46
C LYS A 174 -32.09 21.23 -43.95
N SER A 175 -33.35 21.15 -44.40
CA SER A 175 -33.74 21.13 -45.81
C SER A 175 -34.22 22.50 -46.28
N THR A 176 -34.14 22.74 -47.58
CA THR A 176 -34.81 23.88 -48.22
C THR A 176 -35.29 23.44 -49.61
N PRO A 177 -36.60 23.51 -49.92
CA PRO A 177 -37.70 23.94 -49.04
C PRO A 177 -38.04 22.94 -47.92
N SER A 178 -39.04 23.26 -47.08
CA SER A 178 -39.63 22.34 -46.09
C SER A 178 -40.15 21.07 -46.76
N VAL A 179 -40.11 19.93 -46.06
CA VAL A 179 -40.67 18.67 -46.56
C VAL A 179 -42.19 18.54 -46.30
N THR A 180 -42.81 19.47 -45.56
CA THR A 180 -44.26 19.50 -45.32
C THR A 180 -45.04 19.55 -46.64
N GLY A 181 -46.01 18.65 -46.80
CA GLY A 181 -46.85 18.57 -48.00
C GLY A 181 -46.15 18.02 -49.26
N THR A 182 -44.89 17.58 -49.15
CA THR A 182 -44.15 16.83 -50.20
C THR A 182 -44.22 15.32 -49.92
N PRO A 183 -43.89 14.42 -50.86
CA PRO A 183 -43.74 12.99 -50.56
C PRO A 183 -42.41 12.63 -49.85
N TRP A 184 -41.57 13.62 -49.53
CA TRP A 184 -40.24 13.41 -48.97
C TRP A 184 -40.23 13.58 -47.44
N ALA A 185 -39.25 12.96 -46.80
CA ALA A 185 -38.84 13.17 -45.42
C ALA A 185 -37.34 13.52 -45.37
N ILE A 186 -36.92 14.12 -44.26
CA ILE A 186 -35.50 14.26 -43.92
C ILE A 186 -35.09 13.02 -43.15
N GLU A 187 -34.27 12.16 -43.74
CA GLU A 187 -33.72 10.96 -43.09
C GLU A 187 -32.22 11.13 -42.86
N ILE A 188 -31.78 10.93 -41.62
CA ILE A 188 -30.38 10.98 -41.21
C ILE A 188 -29.92 9.54 -41.03
N PHE A 189 -28.82 9.18 -41.68
CA PHE A 189 -28.21 7.86 -41.60
C PHE A 189 -26.82 7.95 -40.97
N ASP A 190 -26.49 6.95 -40.16
CA ASP A 190 -25.12 6.57 -39.91
C ASP A 190 -24.64 5.76 -41.13
N VAL A 191 -23.73 6.34 -41.89
CA VAL A 191 -23.24 5.74 -43.14
C VAL A 191 -22.04 4.82 -42.88
N THR A 192 -21.53 4.75 -41.64
CA THR A 192 -20.50 3.79 -41.23
C THR A 192 -21.10 2.40 -41.06
N ASP A 193 -22.25 2.28 -40.38
CA ASP A 193 -22.96 1.00 -40.19
C ASP A 193 -24.21 0.85 -41.09
N ARG A 194 -24.54 1.90 -41.85
CA ARG A 194 -25.67 1.98 -42.80
C ARG A 194 -27.05 1.97 -42.13
N SER A 195 -27.14 2.36 -40.86
CA SER A 195 -28.40 2.44 -40.10
C SER A 195 -29.11 3.79 -40.28
N LEU A 196 -30.45 3.76 -40.27
CA LEU A 196 -31.28 4.97 -40.16
C LEU A 196 -31.26 5.43 -38.70
N VAL A 197 -30.76 6.65 -38.45
CA VAL A 197 -30.64 7.20 -37.09
C VAL A 197 -31.73 8.20 -36.74
N GLY A 198 -32.31 8.89 -37.72
CA GLY A 198 -33.41 9.81 -37.46
C GLY A 198 -34.24 10.10 -38.70
N ALA A 199 -35.52 10.38 -38.49
CA ALA A 199 -36.46 10.67 -39.57
C ALA A 199 -37.45 11.76 -39.17
N CYS A 200 -37.63 12.75 -40.04
CA CYS A 200 -38.60 13.84 -39.85
C CYS A 200 -39.45 13.98 -41.11
N THR A 201 -40.75 13.74 -40.95
CA THR A 201 -41.75 13.70 -42.03
C THR A 201 -42.31 15.08 -42.37
N GLN A 202 -42.11 16.07 -41.50
CA GLN A 202 -42.60 17.43 -41.63
C GLN A 202 -41.49 18.44 -41.34
N GLU A 203 -41.77 19.70 -41.64
CA GLU A 203 -40.90 20.86 -41.41
C GLU A 203 -39.59 20.87 -42.19
N ALA A 204 -38.78 21.92 -41.98
CA ALA A 204 -37.49 22.10 -42.65
C ALA A 204 -36.30 21.64 -41.80
N ILE A 205 -36.48 21.40 -40.50
CA ILE A 205 -35.41 21.03 -39.58
C ILE A 205 -35.75 19.70 -38.91
N CYS A 206 -34.81 18.76 -39.01
CA CYS A 206 -34.84 17.48 -38.33
C CYS A 206 -33.71 17.40 -37.31
N SER A 207 -34.06 17.25 -36.03
CA SER A 207 -33.11 17.13 -34.93
C SER A 207 -33.20 15.75 -34.29
N VAL A 208 -32.06 15.08 -34.13
CA VAL A 208 -31.96 13.77 -33.46
C VAL A 208 -30.77 13.72 -32.51
N SER A 209 -30.99 13.18 -31.32
CA SER A 209 -29.91 12.91 -30.36
C SER A 209 -29.32 11.55 -30.65
N TYR A 210 -28.00 11.45 -30.76
CA TYR A 210 -27.29 10.21 -31.01
C TYR A 210 -26.21 9.98 -29.95
N THR A 211 -26.27 8.83 -29.27
CA THR A 211 -25.31 8.40 -28.26
C THR A 211 -24.48 7.26 -28.81
N GLY A 212 -23.20 7.52 -29.12
CA GLY A 212 -22.27 6.52 -29.60
C GLY A 212 -21.51 5.82 -28.46
N LYS A 213 -21.08 4.58 -28.70
CA LYS A 213 -20.20 3.84 -27.78
C LYS A 213 -18.75 4.25 -28.01
N ALA A 214 -18.05 3.67 -28.97
CA ALA A 214 -16.64 3.95 -29.21
C ALA A 214 -16.29 3.82 -30.70
N GLY A 215 -15.51 4.79 -31.20
CA GLY A 215 -15.07 4.83 -32.61
C GLY A 215 -15.60 6.04 -33.37
N ARG A 216 -15.30 6.08 -34.68
CA ARG A 216 -15.71 7.15 -35.59
C ARG A 216 -16.95 6.73 -36.39
N HIS A 217 -18.01 7.50 -36.25
CA HIS A 217 -19.22 7.36 -37.06
C HIS A 217 -19.31 8.54 -38.03
N SER A 218 -19.74 8.25 -39.25
CA SER A 218 -19.96 9.26 -40.28
C SER A 218 -21.45 9.30 -40.54
N PHE A 219 -22.03 10.49 -40.61
CA PHE A 219 -23.45 10.70 -40.79
C PHE A 219 -23.73 11.49 -42.07
N ALA A 220 -24.86 11.21 -42.71
CA ALA A 220 -25.38 11.98 -43.83
C ALA A 220 -26.91 12.05 -43.76
N ALA A 221 -27.47 13.20 -44.13
CA ALA A 221 -28.89 13.42 -44.26
C ALA A 221 -29.32 13.40 -45.72
N TYR A 222 -30.52 12.88 -45.98
CA TYR A 222 -31.11 12.75 -47.30
C TYR A 222 -32.53 13.28 -47.29
N VAL A 223 -32.92 13.91 -48.39
CA VAL A 223 -34.34 14.22 -48.66
C VAL A 223 -34.83 13.16 -49.65
N MET A 224 -35.72 12.29 -49.19
CA MET A 224 -36.15 11.12 -49.94
C MET A 224 -37.52 10.64 -49.49
N THR A 225 -38.14 9.75 -50.28
CA THR A 225 -39.29 8.98 -49.79
C THR A 225 -38.83 8.09 -48.63
N PRO A 226 -39.53 8.05 -47.48
CA PRO A 226 -39.10 7.27 -46.31
C PRO A 226 -38.82 5.80 -46.65
N ASP A 227 -37.62 5.27 -46.34
CA ASP A 227 -37.21 3.91 -46.81
C ASP A 227 -36.36 3.09 -45.81
N GLN A 228 -36.03 3.56 -44.60
CA GLN A 228 -35.16 2.86 -43.61
C GLN A 228 -33.77 2.38 -44.10
N LYS A 229 -33.51 2.39 -45.41
CA LYS A 229 -32.33 1.86 -46.08
C LYS A 229 -31.56 3.02 -46.65
N LEU A 230 -30.25 2.97 -46.42
CA LEU A 230 -29.34 3.97 -46.97
C LEU A 230 -29.48 4.02 -48.51
N PRO A 231 -29.73 5.20 -49.11
CA PRO A 231 -29.94 5.34 -50.55
C PRO A 231 -28.79 4.77 -51.37
N SER A 232 -29.11 3.87 -52.31
CA SER A 232 -28.20 3.38 -53.35
C SER A 232 -28.37 4.11 -54.69
N GLY A 233 -29.35 5.02 -54.80
CA GLY A 233 -29.75 5.75 -56.01
C GLY A 233 -30.12 7.21 -55.76
N ARG A 234 -30.93 7.82 -56.65
CA ARG A 234 -31.24 9.27 -56.64
C ARG A 234 -32.20 9.64 -55.50
N ALA A 235 -31.67 9.89 -54.30
CA ALA A 235 -32.32 10.75 -53.32
C ALA A 235 -32.60 12.13 -53.96
N ALA A 236 -33.64 12.83 -53.50
CA ALA A 236 -33.96 14.17 -54.00
C ALA A 236 -32.86 15.19 -53.61
N ALA A 237 -32.20 14.98 -52.47
CA ALA A 237 -31.00 15.70 -52.04
C ALA A 237 -30.15 14.84 -51.07
N SER A 238 -28.85 15.16 -50.97
CA SER A 238 -27.94 14.59 -49.97
C SER A 238 -27.10 15.68 -49.32
N SER A 239 -26.84 15.58 -48.02
CA SER A 239 -26.06 16.57 -47.28
C SER A 239 -24.54 16.36 -47.42
N ASN A 240 -23.78 17.30 -46.87
CA ASN A 240 -22.40 17.04 -46.44
C ASN A 240 -22.35 15.87 -45.45
N ARG A 241 -21.19 15.20 -45.36
CA ARG A 241 -20.92 14.23 -44.29
C ARG A 241 -20.52 14.95 -43.01
N VAL A 242 -20.94 14.40 -41.88
CA VAL A 242 -20.53 14.85 -40.55
C VAL A 242 -19.90 13.68 -39.83
N ASP A 243 -18.64 13.84 -39.40
CA ASP A 243 -17.96 12.80 -38.63
C ASP A 243 -18.00 13.14 -37.14
N VAL A 244 -18.41 12.17 -36.33
CA VAL A 244 -18.39 12.28 -34.86
C VAL A 244 -17.60 11.10 -34.30
N ARG A 245 -16.71 11.39 -33.35
CA ARG A 245 -15.80 10.43 -32.73
C ARG A 245 -16.13 10.26 -31.26
N TRP A 246 -16.39 9.02 -30.86
CA TRP A 246 -16.51 8.65 -29.46
C TRP A 246 -15.20 8.01 -28.99
N LEU A 247 -14.47 8.74 -28.15
CA LEU A 247 -13.20 8.31 -27.60
C LEU A 247 -13.45 7.44 -26.36
N GLY A 248 -12.91 6.23 -26.37
CA GLY A 248 -12.98 5.29 -25.26
C GLY A 248 -11.61 4.66 -24.98
N VAL A 249 -11.38 4.30 -23.72
CA VAL A 249 -10.20 3.54 -23.31
C VAL A 249 -10.59 2.50 -22.26
N SER A 250 -10.05 1.29 -22.40
CA SER A 250 -10.15 0.21 -21.44
C SER A 250 -8.76 -0.27 -21.04
N ILE A 251 -8.66 -1.02 -19.95
CA ILE A 251 -7.40 -1.61 -19.50
C ILE A 251 -7.65 -3.04 -19.00
N ALA A 252 -6.69 -3.92 -19.25
CA ALA A 252 -6.66 -5.28 -18.78
C ALA A 252 -5.31 -5.58 -18.11
N VAL A 253 -5.32 -6.52 -17.17
CA VAL A 253 -4.13 -7.08 -16.51
C VAL A 253 -3.90 -8.51 -17.02
N SER A 254 -2.64 -8.93 -17.15
CA SER A 254 -2.29 -10.29 -17.54
C SER A 254 -2.76 -11.32 -16.52
N ASP A 255 -2.97 -12.56 -16.97
CA ASP A 255 -3.13 -13.74 -16.13
C ASP A 255 -1.81 -14.54 -16.12
N PRO A 256 -1.19 -14.80 -14.96
CA PRO A 256 -1.63 -14.44 -13.60
C PRO A 256 -1.47 -12.96 -13.27
N SER A 257 -2.46 -12.40 -12.56
CA SER A 257 -2.44 -11.03 -12.02
C SER A 257 -1.85 -10.96 -10.60
N ILE A 258 -1.50 -12.11 -10.03
CA ILE A 258 -0.85 -12.25 -8.74
C ILE A 258 0.48 -12.97 -9.02
N VAL A 259 1.62 -12.39 -8.64
CA VAL A 259 2.97 -12.91 -8.90
C VAL A 259 3.88 -12.77 -7.67
N ALA A 260 5.03 -13.45 -7.65
CA ALA A 260 6.06 -13.19 -6.64
C ALA A 260 6.73 -11.83 -6.84
N PRO A 261 7.24 -11.19 -5.77
CA PRO A 261 8.11 -10.02 -5.90
C PRO A 261 9.25 -10.25 -6.91
N GLY A 262 9.52 -9.24 -7.74
CA GLY A 262 10.50 -9.29 -8.81
C GLY A 262 10.02 -9.97 -10.10
N LYS A 263 8.77 -10.44 -10.17
CA LYS A 263 8.16 -10.94 -11.41
C LYS A 263 7.31 -9.87 -12.11
N PRO A 264 7.28 -9.85 -13.45
CA PRO A 264 6.52 -8.87 -14.20
C PRO A 264 5.01 -9.18 -14.20
N ILE A 265 4.19 -8.14 -14.07
CA ILE A 265 2.76 -8.14 -14.40
C ILE A 265 2.55 -7.20 -15.59
N THR A 266 1.87 -7.67 -16.64
CA THR A 266 1.61 -6.84 -17.83
C THR A 266 0.24 -6.17 -17.74
N PHE A 267 0.23 -4.86 -17.95
CA PHE A 267 -0.98 -4.06 -18.09
C PHE A 267 -1.12 -3.63 -19.54
N THR A 268 -2.31 -3.80 -20.13
CA THR A 268 -2.59 -3.46 -21.53
C THR A 268 -3.82 -2.57 -21.60
N ALA A 269 -3.62 -1.34 -22.05
CA ALA A 269 -4.68 -0.41 -22.36
C ALA A 269 -5.08 -0.51 -23.84
N SER A 270 -6.36 -0.33 -24.14
CA SER A 270 -6.92 -0.36 -25.49
C SER A 270 -7.76 0.88 -25.74
N ALA A 271 -7.46 1.59 -26.82
CA ALA A 271 -8.17 2.78 -27.27
C ALA A 271 -9.10 2.47 -28.46
N SER A 272 -10.16 3.26 -28.60
CA SER A 272 -11.17 3.12 -29.65
C SER A 272 -10.70 3.50 -31.06
N GLU A 273 -9.58 4.19 -31.19
CA GLU A 273 -8.97 4.59 -32.46
C GLU A 273 -7.45 4.76 -32.26
N ASN A 274 -6.70 4.72 -33.36
CA ASN A 274 -5.27 5.00 -33.31
C ASN A 274 -5.03 6.42 -32.81
N VAL A 275 -4.39 6.54 -31.65
CA VAL A 275 -4.25 7.81 -30.93
C VAL A 275 -3.41 8.85 -31.68
N ALA A 276 -2.43 8.42 -32.49
CA ALA A 276 -1.61 9.31 -33.30
C ALA A 276 -2.42 10.02 -34.39
N LYS A 277 -3.42 9.34 -34.98
CA LYS A 277 -4.27 9.92 -36.04
C LYS A 277 -5.23 10.98 -35.52
N ILE A 278 -5.44 11.03 -34.21
CA ILE A 278 -6.46 11.85 -33.58
C ILE A 278 -5.86 12.92 -32.64
N GLY A 279 -4.53 12.98 -32.51
CA GLY A 279 -3.85 13.94 -31.64
C GLY A 279 -3.91 13.59 -30.15
N TYR A 280 -4.02 12.30 -29.83
CA TYR A 280 -4.04 11.80 -28.46
C TYR A 280 -2.85 10.87 -28.19
N ARG A 281 -2.66 10.53 -26.92
CA ARG A 281 -1.85 9.39 -26.48
C ARG A 281 -2.61 8.58 -25.44
N ILE A 282 -2.28 7.31 -25.34
CA ILE A 282 -2.71 6.44 -24.24
C ILE A 282 -1.72 6.63 -23.09
N GLU A 283 -2.19 6.93 -21.89
CA GLU A 283 -1.36 6.97 -20.69
C GLU A 283 -1.80 5.90 -19.69
N LEU A 284 -0.85 5.13 -19.17
CA LEU A 284 -1.07 4.25 -18.02
C LEU A 284 -0.62 4.99 -16.77
N ARG A 285 -1.47 5.01 -15.75
CA ARG A 285 -1.26 5.75 -14.50
C ARG A 285 -1.55 4.87 -13.31
N ASP A 286 -0.74 5.02 -12.27
CA ASP A 286 -1.05 4.47 -10.96
C ASP A 286 -2.28 5.22 -10.41
N ALA A 287 -3.37 4.49 -10.17
CA ALA A 287 -4.66 5.05 -9.81
C ALA A 287 -4.68 5.67 -8.42
N THR A 288 -3.77 5.26 -7.53
CA THR A 288 -3.66 5.77 -6.16
C THR A 288 -2.91 7.10 -6.12
N SER A 289 -1.76 7.16 -6.79
CA SER A 289 -0.86 8.34 -6.77
C SER A 289 -1.10 9.31 -7.92
N GLY A 290 -1.82 8.89 -8.97
CA GLY A 290 -1.99 9.62 -10.22
C GLY A 290 -0.71 9.69 -11.09
N GLN A 291 0.40 9.12 -10.63
CA GLN A 291 1.67 9.15 -11.34
C GLN A 291 1.58 8.38 -12.65
N ARG A 292 2.14 8.96 -13.72
CA ARG A 292 2.24 8.28 -15.01
C ARG A 292 3.25 7.15 -14.91
N VAL A 293 2.82 5.94 -15.24
CA VAL A 293 3.66 4.75 -15.36
C VAL A 293 4.37 4.80 -16.72
N THR A 294 3.59 4.83 -17.80
CA THR A 294 4.11 4.99 -19.16
C THR A 294 3.05 5.60 -20.09
N PHE A 295 3.37 5.79 -21.36
CA PHE A 295 2.44 6.24 -22.39
C PHE A 295 2.79 5.68 -23.76
N CYS A 296 1.80 5.60 -24.64
CA CYS A 296 1.98 5.30 -26.07
C CYS A 296 1.43 6.46 -26.90
N SER A 297 2.28 7.02 -27.75
CA SER A 297 1.93 8.14 -28.65
C SER A 297 1.24 7.69 -29.93
N GLU A 298 1.26 6.40 -30.22
CA GLU A 298 0.65 5.80 -31.41
C GLU A 298 0.06 4.43 -31.10
N GLY A 299 -0.70 3.90 -32.07
CA GLY A 299 -1.38 2.62 -31.95
C GLY A 299 -2.76 2.71 -31.29
N THR A 300 -3.42 1.55 -31.25
CA THR A 300 -4.71 1.33 -30.59
C THR A 300 -4.56 0.62 -29.26
N THR A 301 -3.35 0.14 -28.93
CA THR A 301 -3.05 -0.46 -27.62
C THR A 301 -1.78 0.12 -27.03
N CYS A 302 -1.69 0.10 -25.70
CA CYS A 302 -0.50 0.46 -24.96
C CYS A 302 -0.27 -0.53 -23.82
N SER A 303 0.81 -1.30 -23.89
CA SER A 303 1.16 -2.31 -22.91
C SER A 303 2.46 -2.00 -22.21
N THR A 304 2.56 -2.34 -20.93
CA THR A 304 3.80 -2.26 -20.13
C THR A 304 3.85 -3.39 -19.13
N ALA A 305 5.02 -3.93 -18.84
CA ALA A 305 5.24 -4.82 -17.71
C ALA A 305 5.75 -4.03 -16.51
N LEU A 306 5.16 -4.23 -15.34
CA LEU A 306 5.62 -3.63 -14.07
C LEU A 306 6.25 -4.73 -13.21
N VAL A 307 7.36 -4.43 -12.55
CA VAL A 307 8.12 -5.32 -11.68
C VAL A 307 8.32 -4.64 -10.33
N GLU A 308 7.67 -5.12 -9.29
CA GLU A 308 7.85 -4.61 -7.93
C GLU A 308 8.82 -5.51 -7.14
N PRO A 309 9.87 -4.94 -6.52
CA PRO A 309 10.86 -5.72 -5.78
C PRO A 309 10.36 -6.23 -4.42
N SER A 310 9.24 -5.69 -3.93
CA SER A 310 8.63 -6.01 -2.64
C SER A 310 7.15 -6.35 -2.82
N ALA A 311 6.59 -7.02 -1.82
CA ALA A 311 5.16 -7.30 -1.78
C ALA A 311 4.32 -6.01 -1.80
N GLY A 312 3.15 -6.08 -2.42
CA GLY A 312 2.22 -4.96 -2.51
C GLY A 312 1.24 -5.13 -3.67
N THR A 313 0.27 -4.24 -3.75
CA THR A 313 -0.73 -4.20 -4.82
C THR A 313 -0.64 -2.86 -5.54
N ARG A 314 -0.68 -2.89 -6.87
CA ARG A 314 -0.76 -1.68 -7.71
C ARG A 314 -2.04 -1.71 -8.51
N THR A 315 -2.77 -0.60 -8.47
CA THR A 315 -3.96 -0.40 -9.30
C THR A 315 -3.60 0.57 -10.42
N ILE A 316 -3.73 0.12 -11.67
CA ILE A 316 -3.39 0.89 -12.87
C ILE A 316 -4.67 1.24 -13.63
N ALA A 317 -4.79 2.50 -14.04
CA ALA A 317 -5.84 2.98 -14.93
C ALA A 317 -5.23 3.53 -16.22
N ALA A 318 -6.02 3.51 -17.29
CA ALA A 318 -5.64 4.10 -18.57
C ALA A 318 -6.43 5.39 -18.83
N ALA A 319 -5.80 6.38 -19.45
CA ALA A 319 -6.45 7.61 -19.87
C ALA A 319 -6.03 7.98 -21.30
N LEU A 320 -6.97 8.55 -22.07
CA LEU A 320 -6.62 9.26 -23.30
C LEU A 320 -6.34 10.72 -22.97
N VAL A 321 -5.17 11.19 -23.34
CA VAL A 321 -4.74 12.57 -23.09
C VAL A 321 -4.42 13.25 -24.41
N ALA A 322 -5.04 14.40 -24.64
CA ALA A 322 -4.75 15.22 -25.81
C ALA A 322 -3.27 15.65 -25.82
N GLN A 323 -2.66 15.66 -26.99
CA GLN A 323 -1.35 16.23 -27.22
C GLN A 323 -1.54 17.69 -27.67
N SER A 324 -1.03 18.68 -26.92
CA SER A 324 -1.27 20.11 -27.20
C SER A 324 -0.10 20.77 -27.96
N PRO A 325 -0.35 21.65 -28.95
CA PRO A 325 -1.50 21.62 -29.86
C PRO A 325 -1.07 21.80 -31.33
N ALA A 326 -1.34 20.81 -32.18
CA ALA A 326 -1.41 21.03 -33.62
C ALA A 326 -2.81 20.64 -34.12
N SER A 327 -3.51 21.67 -34.60
CA SER A 327 -4.69 21.63 -35.46
C SER A 327 -5.95 20.94 -34.92
N HIS A 328 -6.69 21.59 -34.01
CA HIS A 328 -8.17 21.73 -34.10
C HIS A 328 -8.59 22.91 -33.20
N ALA A 329 -8.46 24.13 -33.73
CA ALA A 329 -9.01 25.31 -33.05
C ALA A 329 -10.54 25.16 -32.97
N GLY A 330 -11.07 24.98 -31.76
CA GLY A 330 -12.52 24.96 -31.49
C GLY A 330 -13.12 23.67 -30.92
N THR A 331 -12.34 22.59 -30.75
CA THR A 331 -12.85 21.34 -30.13
C THR A 331 -12.48 21.24 -28.67
N VAL A 332 -13.48 21.07 -27.80
CA VAL A 332 -13.28 20.68 -26.39
C VAL A 332 -12.56 19.32 -26.37
N SER A 333 -11.37 19.28 -25.77
CA SER A 333 -10.63 18.03 -25.58
C SER A 333 -11.30 17.19 -24.50
N VAL A 334 -11.71 15.96 -24.83
CA VAL A 334 -12.25 14.99 -23.86
C VAL A 334 -11.11 14.11 -23.35
N SER A 335 -11.14 13.70 -22.09
CA SER A 335 -10.10 12.83 -21.49
C SER A 335 -10.72 11.60 -20.83
N PRO A 336 -11.25 10.64 -21.63
CA PRO A 336 -11.84 9.42 -21.10
C PRO A 336 -10.78 8.63 -20.31
N THR A 337 -11.22 8.06 -19.19
CA THR A 337 -10.39 7.27 -18.27
C THR A 337 -11.07 5.93 -18.02
N SER A 338 -10.30 4.84 -17.96
CA SER A 338 -10.80 3.52 -17.63
C SER A 338 -11.01 3.34 -16.13
N ALA A 339 -11.78 2.33 -15.72
CA ALA A 339 -11.66 1.79 -14.38
C ALA A 339 -10.24 1.23 -14.15
N GLY A 340 -9.80 1.23 -12.89
CA GLY A 340 -8.50 0.66 -12.51
C GLY A 340 -8.54 -0.86 -12.46
N VAL A 341 -7.44 -1.51 -12.85
CA VAL A 341 -7.20 -2.95 -12.67
C VAL A 341 -5.99 -3.17 -11.76
N SER A 342 -6.02 -4.22 -10.94
CA SER A 342 -4.99 -4.46 -9.93
C SER A 342 -4.07 -5.63 -10.30
N GLY A 343 -2.78 -5.45 -10.06
CA GLY A 343 -1.78 -6.52 -10.01
C GLY A 343 -1.16 -6.60 -8.62
N THR A 344 -0.93 -7.81 -8.13
CA THR A 344 -0.45 -8.06 -6.76
C THR A 344 0.87 -8.82 -6.76
N TRP A 345 1.87 -8.29 -6.07
CA TRP A 345 3.10 -8.98 -5.71
C TRP A 345 2.92 -9.56 -4.31
N VAL A 346 2.96 -10.89 -4.19
CA VAL A 346 2.56 -11.57 -2.96
C VAL A 346 3.54 -11.33 -1.82
N GLY A 347 2.99 -11.17 -0.62
CA GLY A 347 3.70 -11.14 0.65
C GLY A 347 2.90 -11.88 1.71
N VAL A 348 3.58 -12.27 2.79
CA VAL A 348 2.96 -12.94 3.92
C VAL A 348 3.57 -12.43 5.23
N GLU A 349 2.71 -12.21 6.20
CA GLU A 349 3.08 -11.88 7.57
C GLU A 349 2.67 -13.02 8.50
N LEU A 350 3.36 -13.15 9.63
CA LEU A 350 3.00 -14.10 10.69
C LEU A 350 2.80 -13.32 11.98
N ALA A 351 1.72 -13.61 12.67
CA ALA A 351 1.43 -13.11 14.01
C ALA A 351 1.22 -14.28 14.97
N SER A 352 1.44 -14.05 16.26
CA SER A 352 1.15 -15.02 17.32
C SER A 352 0.19 -14.42 18.33
N SER A 353 -0.79 -15.20 18.77
CA SER A 353 -1.65 -14.86 19.91
C SER A 353 -1.72 -16.02 20.89
N SER A 354 -1.52 -15.76 22.18
CA SER A 354 -1.66 -16.78 23.22
C SER A 354 -3.14 -17.06 23.45
N LEU A 355 -3.59 -18.29 23.15
CA LEU A 355 -4.93 -18.76 23.48
C LEU A 355 -4.91 -19.35 24.90
N GLY A 356 -4.89 -18.47 25.91
CA GLY A 356 -5.19 -18.81 27.30
C GLY A 356 -4.02 -19.24 28.20
N GLY A 357 -4.03 -18.70 29.42
CA GLY A 357 -3.39 -19.27 30.62
C GLY A 357 -1.88 -19.16 30.76
N LEU A 358 -1.44 -18.90 31.99
CA LEU A 358 -0.07 -18.64 32.46
C LEU A 358 0.87 -19.85 32.53
N SER A 359 0.47 -20.99 31.97
CA SER A 359 1.17 -22.26 32.15
C SER A 359 1.34 -22.95 30.81
N GLY A 360 2.48 -22.73 30.13
CA GLY A 360 2.83 -23.44 28.90
C GLY A 360 1.71 -23.39 27.85
N GLY A 361 1.48 -22.21 27.29
CA GLY A 361 0.27 -21.92 26.52
C GLY A 361 0.26 -22.57 25.13
N ILE A 362 -0.96 -22.92 24.70
CA ILE A 362 -1.24 -23.10 23.28
C ILE A 362 -1.19 -21.72 22.63
N VAL A 363 -0.24 -21.52 21.72
CA VAL A 363 -0.14 -20.28 20.94
C VAL A 363 -0.74 -20.52 19.57
N SER A 364 -1.65 -19.65 19.16
CA SER A 364 -2.13 -19.59 17.79
C SER A 364 -1.16 -18.78 16.96
N LEU A 365 -0.67 -19.37 15.89
CA LEU A 365 0.08 -18.72 14.83
C LEU A 365 -0.90 -18.41 13.70
N THR A 366 -0.99 -17.14 13.28
CA THR A 366 -1.85 -16.71 12.18
C THR A 366 -1.01 -16.04 11.12
N ALA A 367 -0.96 -16.64 9.94
CA ALA A 367 -0.31 -16.12 8.76
C ALA A 367 -1.32 -15.41 7.86
N THR A 368 -0.98 -14.22 7.36
CA THR A 368 -1.85 -13.41 6.52
C THR A 368 -1.11 -13.01 5.25
N ALA A 369 -1.66 -13.40 4.10
CA ALA A 369 -1.20 -12.98 2.78
C ALA A 369 -1.92 -11.70 2.34
N ASN A 370 -1.23 -10.86 1.56
CA ASN A 370 -1.82 -9.65 0.96
C ASN A 370 -2.72 -9.94 -0.27
N ALA A 371 -3.01 -11.21 -0.55
CA ALA A 371 -3.79 -11.66 -1.69
C ALA A 371 -4.63 -12.89 -1.32
N ASP A 372 -5.78 -13.07 -1.98
CA ASP A 372 -6.50 -14.33 -1.94
C ASP A 372 -5.82 -15.36 -2.84
N LEU A 373 -5.32 -16.44 -2.24
CA LEU A 373 -4.61 -17.51 -2.94
C LEU A 373 -5.54 -18.60 -3.48
N SER A 374 -6.85 -18.52 -3.22
CA SER A 374 -7.86 -19.55 -3.57
C SER A 374 -7.90 -19.97 -5.05
N LYS A 375 -7.46 -19.07 -5.94
CA LYS A 375 -7.41 -19.26 -7.39
C LYS A 375 -5.99 -19.37 -7.94
N THR A 376 -5.00 -19.47 -7.06
CA THR A 376 -3.58 -19.56 -7.39
C THR A 376 -3.04 -20.96 -7.11
N PRO A 377 -1.93 -21.38 -7.73
CA PRO A 377 -1.27 -22.64 -7.38
C PRO A 377 -0.49 -22.57 -6.05
N TRP A 378 -0.56 -21.47 -5.30
CA TRP A 378 0.22 -21.27 -4.08
C TRP A 378 -0.60 -21.52 -2.81
N SER A 379 0.08 -21.98 -1.77
CA SER A 379 -0.47 -22.12 -0.42
C SER A 379 0.43 -21.40 0.59
N ILE A 380 -0.17 -21.01 1.71
CA ILE A 380 0.53 -20.54 2.89
C ILE A 380 0.97 -21.76 3.70
N TYR A 381 2.25 -21.80 4.07
CA TYR A 381 2.83 -22.78 4.99
C TYR A 381 3.33 -22.03 6.22
N ILE A 382 2.96 -22.47 7.41
CA ILE A 382 3.57 -22.00 8.66
C ILE A 382 4.68 -22.98 9.01
N GLN A 383 5.90 -22.48 9.20
CA GLN A 383 7.09 -23.31 9.40
C GLN A 383 7.84 -22.89 10.66
N ASN A 384 8.44 -23.87 11.34
CA ASN A 384 9.48 -23.56 12.31
C ASN A 384 10.78 -23.12 11.61
N GLU A 385 11.78 -22.71 12.39
CA GLU A 385 13.08 -22.27 11.87
C GLU A 385 13.77 -23.33 11.00
N ALA A 386 13.63 -24.61 11.36
CA ALA A 386 14.17 -25.75 10.62
C ALA A 386 13.43 -26.03 9.30
N GLY A 387 12.33 -25.31 9.00
CA GLY A 387 11.53 -25.49 7.78
C GLY A 387 10.53 -26.63 7.85
N GLN A 388 10.25 -27.16 9.04
CA GLN A 388 9.18 -28.12 9.25
C GLN A 388 7.83 -27.39 9.32
N ASP A 389 6.86 -27.88 8.55
CA ASP A 389 5.50 -27.35 8.52
C ASP A 389 4.78 -27.59 9.85
N ILE A 390 4.03 -26.58 10.29
CA ILE A 390 3.21 -26.55 11.49
C ILE A 390 1.76 -26.43 11.04
N GLY A 391 0.98 -27.48 11.27
CA GLY A 391 -0.39 -27.58 10.74
C GLY A 391 -0.43 -27.86 9.24
N GLU A 392 -1.64 -27.78 8.68
CA GLU A 392 -1.88 -28.00 7.25
C GLU A 392 -1.72 -26.71 6.45
N PRO A 393 -1.14 -26.76 5.24
CA PRO A 393 -1.05 -25.59 4.36
C PRO A 393 -2.43 -25.08 3.91
N CYS A 394 -2.59 -23.76 3.80
CA CYS A 394 -3.86 -23.14 3.41
C CYS A 394 -3.79 -22.43 2.05
N ASN A 395 -4.77 -22.69 1.18
CA ASN A 395 -4.95 -21.97 -0.09
C ASN A 395 -6.00 -20.86 0.09
N ALA A 396 -5.66 -19.86 0.91
CA ALA A 396 -6.52 -18.73 1.28
C ALA A 396 -5.67 -17.49 1.60
N SER A 397 -6.31 -16.36 1.91
CA SER A 397 -5.61 -15.15 2.37
C SER A 397 -5.10 -15.25 3.81
N THR A 398 -5.64 -16.17 4.62
CA THR A 398 -5.24 -16.38 6.01
C THR A 398 -5.09 -17.87 6.30
N CYS A 399 -4.07 -18.23 7.08
CA CYS A 399 -3.82 -19.60 7.54
C CYS A 399 -3.47 -19.58 9.02
N SER A 400 -3.94 -20.55 9.79
CA SER A 400 -3.63 -20.61 11.23
C SER A 400 -3.19 -22.00 11.64
N ALA A 401 -2.28 -22.07 12.61
CA ALA A 401 -1.85 -23.30 13.25
C ALA A 401 -1.64 -23.07 14.75
N THR A 402 -1.70 -24.12 15.56
CA THR A 402 -1.46 -24.03 17.00
C THR A 402 -0.18 -24.75 17.37
N ILE A 403 0.56 -24.18 18.32
CA ILE A 403 1.78 -24.75 18.90
C ILE A 403 1.66 -24.79 20.42
N THR A 404 2.35 -25.71 21.06
CA THR A 404 2.53 -25.70 22.52
C THR A 404 3.92 -25.17 22.82
N VAL A 405 4.01 -24.12 23.62
CA VAL A 405 5.28 -23.44 23.92
C VAL A 405 5.63 -23.63 25.38
N GLY A 406 6.76 -24.29 25.66
CA GLY A 406 7.26 -24.50 27.04
C GLY A 406 7.89 -23.23 27.63
N THR A 407 8.13 -23.21 28.95
CA THR A 407 8.70 -22.05 29.67
C THR A 407 10.07 -21.60 29.14
N ASN A 408 10.87 -22.49 28.56
CA ASN A 408 12.21 -22.18 28.01
C ASN A 408 12.30 -22.33 26.47
N ASP A 409 11.17 -22.39 25.75
CA ASP A 409 11.17 -22.70 24.32
C ASP A 409 11.60 -21.50 23.43
N THR A 410 12.83 -21.52 22.92
CA THR A 410 13.33 -20.44 22.05
C THR A 410 12.93 -20.58 20.58
N SER A 411 12.01 -21.49 20.24
CA SER A 411 11.61 -21.80 18.87
C SER A 411 11.11 -20.56 18.12
N ARG A 412 11.51 -20.48 16.85
CA ARG A 412 11.11 -19.42 15.92
C ARG A 412 10.28 -19.98 14.79
N TYR A 413 9.36 -19.18 14.30
CA TYR A 413 8.41 -19.55 13.26
C TYR A 413 8.33 -18.46 12.19
N ARG A 414 7.97 -18.85 10.97
CA ARG A 414 7.70 -17.95 9.85
C ARG A 414 6.53 -18.49 9.02
N ALA A 415 5.87 -17.62 8.29
CA ALA A 415 4.98 -18.01 7.22
C ALA A 415 5.72 -17.94 5.87
N VAL A 416 5.40 -18.84 4.95
CA VAL A 416 5.89 -18.78 3.57
C VAL A 416 4.75 -19.02 2.59
N ILE A 417 4.78 -18.34 1.45
CA ILE A 417 3.90 -18.63 0.30
C ILE A 417 4.73 -19.44 -0.69
N ALA A 418 4.27 -20.64 -1.02
CA ALA A 418 4.96 -21.52 -1.96
C ALA A 418 3.98 -22.34 -2.77
N ARG A 419 4.43 -22.89 -3.90
CA ARG A 419 3.77 -24.02 -4.57
C ARG A 419 4.58 -25.28 -4.35
N ASN A 420 3.88 -26.40 -4.21
CA ASN A 420 4.51 -27.71 -4.22
C ASN A 420 4.83 -28.11 -5.67
N VAL A 421 6.11 -28.37 -5.97
CA VAL A 421 6.57 -28.83 -7.28
C VAL A 421 7.26 -30.18 -7.15
N ALA A 422 7.07 -31.05 -8.15
CA ALA A 422 7.82 -32.30 -8.22
C ALA A 422 9.32 -32.00 -8.28
N ALA A 423 10.12 -32.68 -7.44
CA ALA A 423 11.57 -32.54 -7.50
C ALA A 423 12.05 -33.14 -8.84
N SER A 424 12.62 -32.30 -9.72
CA SER A 424 13.24 -32.79 -10.95
C SER A 424 14.46 -33.63 -10.60
N ALA A 425 14.57 -34.83 -11.19
CA ALA A 425 15.81 -35.61 -11.13
C ALA A 425 16.98 -34.75 -11.62
N ALA A 426 18.09 -34.76 -10.88
CA ALA A 426 19.26 -34.00 -11.28
C ALA A 426 19.81 -34.60 -12.59
N ASP A 427 19.68 -33.88 -13.71
CA ASP A 427 20.33 -34.28 -14.96
C ASP A 427 21.81 -33.90 -14.90
N GLY A 428 22.69 -34.91 -14.86
CA GLY A 428 24.12 -34.71 -14.86
C GLY A 428 24.92 -35.97 -14.50
N PRO A 429 26.26 -35.93 -14.65
CA PRO A 429 27.14 -37.08 -14.40
C PRO A 429 27.13 -37.57 -12.93
N LEU A 430 26.52 -36.80 -12.02
CA LEU A 430 26.33 -37.16 -10.60
C LEU A 430 24.93 -37.73 -10.31
N ALA A 431 24.03 -37.81 -11.30
CA ALA A 431 22.68 -38.36 -11.13
C ALA A 431 22.69 -39.76 -10.47
N PRO A 432 23.59 -40.70 -10.82
CA PRO A 432 23.64 -42.02 -10.17
C PRO A 432 24.02 -41.96 -8.68
N VAL A 433 24.80 -40.95 -8.28
CA VAL A 433 25.23 -40.74 -6.88
C VAL A 433 24.12 -40.05 -6.08
N LEU A 434 23.40 -39.12 -6.70
CA LEU A 434 22.22 -38.46 -6.11
C LEU A 434 21.02 -39.41 -5.99
N HIS A 435 20.90 -40.44 -6.83
CA HIS A 435 19.88 -41.48 -6.67
C HIS A 435 20.11 -42.40 -5.46
N ALA A 436 21.33 -42.49 -4.94
CA ALA A 436 21.65 -43.26 -3.72
C ALA A 436 21.21 -42.53 -2.44
N VAL A 437 20.90 -41.24 -2.53
CA VAL A 437 20.32 -40.42 -1.46
C VAL A 437 18.91 -40.07 -1.93
N GLN A 438 17.87 -40.81 -1.53
CA GLN A 438 16.48 -40.51 -1.93
C GLN A 438 16.18 -39.02 -1.67
N PRO A 439 16.20 -38.14 -2.69
CA PRO A 439 15.85 -36.76 -2.47
C PRO A 439 14.34 -36.71 -2.23
N PRO A 440 13.84 -35.74 -1.44
CA PRO A 440 12.40 -35.57 -1.28
C PRO A 440 11.76 -35.46 -2.67
N THR A 441 10.67 -36.20 -2.88
CA THR A 441 9.95 -36.30 -4.18
C THR A 441 9.30 -34.97 -4.59
N THR A 442 9.27 -34.01 -3.68
CA THR A 442 8.67 -32.68 -3.84
C THR A 442 9.57 -31.59 -3.23
N ARG A 443 9.51 -30.39 -3.80
CA ARG A 443 10.19 -29.19 -3.30
C ARG A 443 9.18 -28.04 -3.25
N LEU A 444 9.31 -27.18 -2.25
CA LEU A 444 8.59 -25.91 -2.20
C LEU A 444 9.30 -24.88 -3.08
N ASP A 445 8.61 -24.38 -4.10
CA ASP A 445 9.03 -23.21 -4.88
C ASP A 445 8.51 -21.95 -4.19
N LEU A 446 9.38 -21.36 -3.36
CA LEU A 446 9.07 -20.26 -2.47
C LEU A 446 8.90 -18.93 -3.23
N GLN A 447 7.78 -18.26 -2.98
CA GLN A 447 7.42 -16.98 -3.60
C GLN A 447 7.59 -15.81 -2.63
N ALA A 448 7.27 -16.01 -1.35
CA ALA A 448 7.41 -15.01 -0.30
C ALA A 448 7.60 -15.67 1.07
N ALA A 449 8.20 -14.95 2.01
CA ALA A 449 8.38 -15.38 3.39
C ALA A 449 8.24 -14.19 4.36
N SER A 450 7.65 -14.45 5.52
CA SER A 450 7.68 -13.52 6.66
C SER A 450 9.05 -13.56 7.34
N ALA A 451 9.32 -12.56 8.19
CA ALA A 451 10.42 -12.67 9.15
C ALA A 451 10.19 -13.86 10.10
N LEU A 452 11.28 -14.39 10.65
CA LEU A 452 11.22 -15.31 11.78
C LEU A 452 10.78 -14.55 13.03
N MET A 453 9.79 -15.07 13.74
CA MET A 453 9.35 -14.54 15.04
C MET A 453 9.35 -15.60 16.13
N ARG A 454 9.50 -15.16 17.37
CA ARG A 454 9.23 -15.99 18.55
C ARG A 454 7.76 -15.81 18.95
N PRO A 455 7.06 -16.88 19.33
CA PRO A 455 5.70 -16.77 19.84
C PRO A 455 5.67 -15.93 21.11
N THR A 456 4.69 -15.02 21.20
CA THR A 456 4.44 -14.24 22.40
C THR A 456 3.78 -15.10 23.46
N ARG A 457 4.29 -15.11 24.70
CA ARG A 457 3.70 -15.82 25.84
C ARG A 457 3.18 -14.86 26.89
N LEU A 458 2.25 -15.34 27.69
CA LEU A 458 1.77 -14.66 28.88
C LEU A 458 2.58 -15.08 30.12
N LEU A 459 3.00 -14.11 30.90
CA LEU A 459 3.72 -14.21 32.16
C LEU A 459 2.81 -13.68 33.28
N TRP A 460 2.92 -14.28 34.45
CA TRP A 460 2.25 -13.80 35.66
C TRP A 460 3.27 -13.24 36.59
N GLY A 461 2.99 -12.07 37.14
CA GLY A 461 3.87 -11.44 38.09
C GLY A 461 3.08 -10.70 39.13
N VAL A 462 3.84 -10.05 39.98
CA VAL A 462 3.33 -9.14 40.99
C VAL A 462 4.18 -7.89 40.99
N ASP A 463 3.69 -6.80 41.55
CA ASP A 463 4.52 -5.66 41.91
C ASP A 463 4.31 -5.30 43.38
N SER A 464 5.30 -4.66 44.00
CA SER A 464 5.19 -4.29 45.41
C SER A 464 6.01 -3.06 45.75
N CYS A 465 5.43 -2.22 46.61
CA CYS A 465 6.11 -1.13 47.28
C CYS A 465 7.22 -1.65 48.21
N LYS A 466 6.93 -2.66 49.03
CA LYS A 466 7.90 -3.30 49.94
C LYS A 466 8.89 -4.18 49.18
N ALA A 467 10.08 -4.35 49.77
CA ALA A 467 11.04 -5.34 49.30
C ALA A 467 10.44 -6.75 49.34
N PHE A 468 10.69 -7.55 48.31
CA PHE A 468 10.15 -8.92 48.27
C PHE A 468 10.96 -9.89 49.13
N THR A 469 12.20 -9.57 49.48
CA THR A 469 13.05 -10.34 50.41
C THR A 469 14.25 -9.51 50.87
N ASP A 470 14.74 -9.79 52.08
CA ASP A 470 16.03 -9.33 52.61
C ASP A 470 17.07 -10.47 52.69
N ASP A 471 16.72 -11.66 52.17
CA ASP A 471 17.57 -12.82 52.02
C ASP A 471 18.01 -13.01 50.54
N PRO A 472 19.32 -13.07 50.23
CA PRO A 472 19.79 -13.32 48.86
C PRO A 472 19.33 -14.67 48.29
N ALA A 473 18.98 -15.62 49.16
CA ALA A 473 18.38 -16.88 48.79
C ALA A 473 16.85 -16.82 48.69
N GLY A 474 16.20 -15.68 48.96
CA GLY A 474 14.77 -15.44 48.82
C GLY A 474 13.89 -16.23 49.80
N GLY A 475 14.41 -16.53 50.99
CA GLY A 475 13.74 -17.33 52.03
C GLY A 475 12.79 -16.56 52.94
N ASP A 476 12.74 -15.22 52.85
CA ASP A 476 11.94 -14.35 53.71
C ASP A 476 11.17 -13.28 52.90
N GLY A 477 10.48 -12.38 53.60
CA GLY A 477 9.75 -11.28 53.00
C GLY A 477 8.45 -11.73 52.31
N LEU A 478 8.07 -11.01 51.25
CA LEU A 478 6.85 -11.26 50.48
C LEU A 478 7.02 -12.45 49.52
N LEU A 479 8.23 -12.74 49.05
CA LEU A 479 8.49 -13.77 48.05
C LEU A 479 7.99 -15.19 48.44
N PRO A 480 8.30 -15.75 49.62
CA PRO A 480 7.75 -17.03 50.03
C PRO A 480 6.25 -16.97 50.33
N GLN A 481 5.72 -15.81 50.74
CA GLN A 481 4.28 -15.63 50.96
C GLN A 481 3.53 -15.73 49.63
N VAL A 482 3.92 -14.92 48.64
CA VAL A 482 3.35 -14.93 47.28
C VAL A 482 3.48 -16.32 46.66
N SER A 483 4.68 -16.92 46.71
CA SER A 483 4.91 -18.25 46.15
C SER A 483 4.02 -19.34 46.78
N GLY A 484 3.75 -19.23 48.08
CA GLY A 484 2.95 -20.19 48.84
C GLY A 484 1.44 -19.99 48.75
N SER A 485 0.97 -18.74 48.63
CA SER A 485 -0.47 -18.42 48.67
C SER A 485 -1.07 -18.04 47.31
N LEU A 486 -0.33 -17.33 46.46
CA LEU A 486 -0.80 -16.84 45.16
C LEU A 486 -0.25 -17.66 43.99
N GLY A 487 1.01 -18.07 44.09
CA GLY A 487 1.75 -18.80 43.06
C GLY A 487 3.13 -18.19 42.84
N ALA A 488 4.04 -18.96 42.24
CA ALA A 488 5.38 -18.46 41.93
C ALA A 488 5.30 -17.40 40.81
N PRO A 489 5.82 -16.18 41.01
CA PRO A 489 5.85 -15.14 39.98
C PRO A 489 6.94 -15.41 38.93
N ASP A 490 6.63 -15.14 37.66
CA ASP A 490 7.60 -15.10 36.57
C ASP A 490 8.40 -13.79 36.58
N PHE A 491 7.79 -12.70 37.06
CA PHE A 491 8.42 -11.40 37.23
C PHE A 491 7.90 -10.67 38.47
N TRP A 492 8.69 -9.70 38.95
CA TRP A 492 8.34 -8.83 40.08
C TRP A 492 8.61 -7.35 39.72
N GLY A 493 7.59 -6.50 39.84
CA GLY A 493 7.71 -5.04 39.70
C GLY A 493 8.29 -4.39 40.95
N ARG A 494 9.41 -3.68 40.79
CA ARG A 494 10.13 -3.05 41.91
C ARG A 494 10.56 -1.64 41.60
N TYR A 495 10.37 -0.78 42.60
CA TYR A 495 10.77 0.62 42.55
C TYR A 495 12.28 0.74 42.63
N LEU A 496 12.86 1.53 41.73
CA LEU A 496 14.28 1.85 41.72
C LEU A 496 14.68 2.75 42.90
N PRO A 497 14.00 3.89 43.15
CA PRO A 497 14.40 4.80 44.21
C PRO A 497 13.80 4.43 45.57
N ASP A 498 14.51 4.80 46.64
CA ASP A 498 13.91 4.93 47.97
C ASP A 498 12.97 6.15 48.00
N THR A 499 11.71 5.94 48.36
CA THR A 499 10.73 7.01 48.63
C THR A 499 10.30 7.00 50.09
N THR A 500 9.47 7.96 50.48
CA THR A 500 8.93 8.02 51.86
C THR A 500 8.13 6.76 52.23
N TYR A 501 7.54 6.09 51.25
CA TYR A 501 6.63 4.97 51.46
C TYR A 501 7.16 3.63 50.94
N CYS A 502 8.00 3.65 49.89
CA CYS A 502 8.50 2.44 49.24
C CYS A 502 10.03 2.38 49.27
N PRO A 503 10.64 1.32 49.84
CA PRO A 503 12.06 1.10 49.67
C PRO A 503 12.40 0.80 48.20
N GLY A 504 13.57 1.29 47.79
CA GLY A 504 14.16 1.00 46.49
C GLY A 504 14.61 -0.46 46.37
N LEU A 505 14.87 -0.87 45.14
CA LEU A 505 15.35 -2.20 44.81
C LEU A 505 16.72 -2.44 45.44
N SER A 506 16.88 -3.58 46.12
CA SER A 506 18.15 -3.91 46.77
C SER A 506 18.95 -4.96 46.00
N SER A 507 20.28 -4.99 46.23
CA SER A 507 21.15 -6.06 45.69
C SER A 507 20.75 -7.46 46.16
N THR A 508 20.08 -7.54 47.31
CA THR A 508 19.57 -8.79 47.87
C THR A 508 18.39 -9.31 47.05
N GLU A 509 17.44 -8.44 46.71
CA GLU A 509 16.33 -8.74 45.80
C GLU A 509 16.87 -9.18 44.43
N VAL A 510 17.84 -8.44 43.88
CA VAL A 510 18.49 -8.78 42.59
C VAL A 510 19.11 -10.19 42.64
N SER A 511 19.80 -10.53 43.73
CA SER A 511 20.41 -11.85 43.91
C SER A 511 19.36 -12.98 43.98
N ALA A 512 18.27 -12.74 44.71
CA ALA A 512 17.19 -13.72 44.84
C ALA A 512 16.40 -13.91 43.54
N ALA A 513 16.22 -12.85 42.74
CA ALA A 513 15.62 -12.91 41.41
C ALA A 513 16.49 -13.70 40.42
N HIS A 514 17.80 -13.42 40.39
CA HIS A 514 18.76 -14.15 39.55
C HIS A 514 18.75 -15.65 39.88
N SER A 515 18.80 -16.02 41.17
CA SER A 515 18.82 -17.43 41.58
C SER A 515 17.55 -18.21 41.22
N ARG A 516 16.47 -17.51 40.88
CA ARG A 516 15.15 -18.08 40.56
C ARG A 516 14.78 -17.95 39.09
N HIS A 517 15.61 -17.31 38.27
CA HIS A 517 15.24 -16.90 36.93
C HIS A 517 13.90 -16.16 36.94
N MET A 518 13.77 -15.17 37.81
CA MET A 518 12.60 -14.30 37.92
C MET A 518 12.96 -12.92 37.34
N GLY A 519 12.07 -12.37 36.52
CA GLY A 519 12.28 -11.07 35.89
C GLY A 519 12.04 -9.96 36.91
N ILE A 520 12.74 -8.85 36.77
CA ILE A 520 12.46 -7.60 37.47
C ILE A 520 11.86 -6.64 36.45
N LEU A 521 10.76 -5.99 36.81
CA LEU A 521 10.21 -4.83 36.11
C LEU A 521 10.63 -3.58 36.89
N PRO A 522 11.61 -2.80 36.39
CA PRO A 522 12.07 -1.58 37.04
C PRO A 522 11.03 -0.45 36.95
N ILE A 523 10.72 0.16 38.09
CA ILE A 523 9.72 1.24 38.21
C ILE A 523 10.40 2.49 38.75
N PHE A 524 10.22 3.62 38.08
CA PHE A 524 10.65 4.92 38.56
C PHE A 524 9.45 5.72 39.07
N ASN A 525 9.44 6.02 40.38
CA ASN A 525 8.38 6.77 41.05
C ASN A 525 8.87 7.95 41.90
N ASN A 526 10.18 8.28 41.89
CA ASN A 526 10.69 9.44 42.60
C ASN A 526 10.57 10.71 41.74
N TYR A 527 9.32 11.14 41.54
CA TYR A 527 8.97 12.34 40.78
C TYR A 527 8.00 13.22 41.58
N ASP A 528 7.98 14.52 41.27
CA ASP A 528 6.89 15.38 41.72
C ASP A 528 5.67 15.07 40.84
N CYS A 529 4.72 14.35 41.41
CA CYS A 529 3.54 13.92 40.68
C CYS A 529 2.52 15.03 40.40
N SER A 530 2.80 16.26 40.86
CA SER A 530 2.13 17.48 40.36
C SER A 530 2.77 18.05 39.10
N ASN A 531 3.99 17.61 38.77
CA ASN A 531 4.81 18.08 37.67
C ASN A 531 5.10 16.95 36.67
N VAL A 532 4.06 16.41 36.05
CA VAL A 532 4.15 15.42 34.96
C VAL A 532 3.81 16.02 33.59
N SER A 533 4.15 17.30 33.38
CA SER A 533 3.84 18.06 32.17
C SER A 533 5.09 18.71 31.58
N GLY A 534 5.20 18.77 30.26
CA GLY A 534 6.29 19.44 29.58
C GLY A 534 7.54 18.58 29.41
N ASN A 535 8.26 18.82 28.31
CA ASN A 535 9.42 18.04 27.90
C ASN A 535 10.58 18.08 28.90
N ALA A 536 10.84 19.23 29.52
CA ALA A 536 11.91 19.37 30.50
C ALA A 536 11.67 18.49 31.75
N ALA A 537 10.42 18.36 32.20
CA ALA A 537 10.09 17.50 33.34
C ALA A 537 10.26 16.02 32.98
N GLY A 538 9.72 15.58 31.83
CA GLY A 538 9.88 14.21 31.36
C GLY A 538 11.35 13.82 31.18
N ALA A 539 12.17 14.71 30.60
CA ALA A 539 13.60 14.48 30.43
C ALA A 539 14.35 14.44 31.77
N ALA A 540 14.02 15.32 32.72
CA ALA A 540 14.65 15.33 34.04
C ALA A 540 14.38 14.04 34.82
N TYR A 541 13.15 13.53 34.78
CA TYR A 541 12.81 12.25 35.40
C TYR A 541 13.47 11.07 34.69
N GLY A 542 13.56 11.12 33.35
CA GLY A 542 14.33 10.15 32.59
C GLY A 542 15.78 10.09 33.07
N LEU A 543 16.44 11.24 33.22
CA LEU A 543 17.83 11.32 33.69
C LEU A 543 18.00 10.78 35.12
N ALA A 544 17.04 11.06 36.01
CA ALA A 544 17.05 10.52 37.36
C ALA A 544 16.91 8.98 37.36
N ALA A 545 16.02 8.43 36.54
CA ALA A 545 15.87 6.98 36.41
C ALA A 545 17.14 6.30 35.88
N LEU A 546 17.89 6.96 35.00
CA LEU A 546 19.18 6.45 34.49
C LEU A 546 20.26 6.36 35.58
N ASP A 547 20.27 7.27 36.55
CA ASP A 547 21.23 7.24 37.66
C ASP A 547 21.06 5.96 38.51
N TYR A 548 19.80 5.62 38.82
CA TYR A 548 19.47 4.35 39.48
C TYR A 548 19.79 3.15 38.61
N ALA A 549 19.38 3.16 37.33
CA ALA A 549 19.65 2.04 36.42
C ALA A 549 21.15 1.75 36.26
N GLN A 550 21.99 2.79 36.28
CA GLN A 550 23.45 2.65 36.26
C GLN A 550 24.00 2.15 37.59
N THR A 551 23.47 2.63 38.71
CA THR A 551 23.87 2.21 40.06
C THR A 551 23.56 0.73 40.31
N ASP A 552 22.38 0.28 39.87
CA ASP A 552 21.92 -1.10 40.00
C ASP A 552 22.45 -2.02 38.88
N LEU A 553 23.28 -1.49 37.98
CA LEU A 553 23.87 -2.21 36.84
C LEU A 553 22.84 -2.87 35.92
N ILE A 554 21.70 -2.21 35.73
CA ILE A 554 20.63 -2.68 34.84
C ILE A 554 21.15 -2.71 33.40
N PRO A 555 21.08 -3.86 32.70
CA PRO A 555 21.53 -3.97 31.33
C PRO A 555 20.78 -3.06 30.36
N LYS A 556 21.48 -2.55 29.35
CA LYS A 556 20.83 -1.89 28.21
C LYS A 556 19.88 -2.85 27.50
N GLY A 557 18.81 -2.30 26.94
CA GLY A 557 17.71 -3.07 26.33
C GLY A 557 16.63 -3.49 27.32
N THR A 558 16.82 -3.27 28.63
CA THR A 558 15.78 -3.42 29.66
C THR A 558 14.80 -2.25 29.62
N ALA A 559 13.52 -2.52 29.85
CA ALA A 559 12.50 -1.49 30.02
C ALA A 559 12.55 -0.84 31.41
N ILE A 560 12.33 0.47 31.45
CA ILE A 560 12.16 1.23 32.69
C ILE A 560 10.79 1.90 32.60
N ALA A 561 9.90 1.55 33.52
CA ALA A 561 8.56 2.11 33.59
C ALA A 561 8.58 3.39 34.42
N ILE A 562 8.07 4.50 33.88
CA ILE A 562 7.67 5.62 34.72
C ILE A 562 6.27 5.34 35.28
N ASP A 563 6.15 5.47 36.59
CA ASP A 563 4.89 5.37 37.31
C ASP A 563 4.08 6.66 37.11
N ILE A 564 2.97 6.63 36.35
CA ILE A 564 2.08 7.78 36.19
C ILE A 564 0.74 7.43 36.85
N GLU A 565 0.66 7.75 38.14
CA GLU A 565 -0.48 7.41 38.99
C GLU A 565 -1.80 8.06 38.53
N PRO A 566 -2.96 7.44 38.85
CA PRO A 566 -4.27 8.06 38.62
C PRO A 566 -4.41 9.40 39.37
N PRO A 567 -5.27 10.33 38.88
CA PRO A 567 -5.54 11.57 39.59
C PRO A 567 -6.20 11.33 40.96
N GLY A 568 -5.65 11.94 42.00
CA GLY A 568 -6.21 11.93 43.36
C GLY A 568 -5.84 13.17 44.17
N ASP A 569 -6.44 13.31 45.37
CA ASP A 569 -6.27 14.51 46.21
C ASP A 569 -4.83 14.71 46.72
N ALA A 570 -4.08 13.62 46.90
CA ALA A 570 -2.67 13.65 47.31
C ALA A 570 -1.71 13.79 46.13
N CYS A 571 -2.16 13.46 44.92
CA CYS A 571 -1.34 13.39 43.73
C CYS A 571 -2.22 13.64 42.49
N PRO A 572 -2.14 14.81 41.83
CA PRO A 572 -2.95 15.05 40.63
C PRO A 572 -2.53 14.10 39.49
N GLY A 573 -1.32 13.54 39.55
CA GLY A 573 -0.87 12.40 38.73
C GLY A 573 -1.12 12.65 37.25
N ALA A 574 -1.73 11.67 36.59
CA ALA A 574 -2.07 11.72 35.17
C ALA A 574 -2.92 12.94 34.75
N ALA A 575 -3.55 13.71 35.66
CA ALA A 575 -4.38 14.86 35.26
C ALA A 575 -3.61 15.92 34.47
N ASN A 576 -2.30 16.04 34.70
CA ASN A 576 -1.45 17.03 34.04
C ASN A 576 -0.55 16.43 32.95
N VAL A 577 -0.64 15.13 32.67
CA VAL A 577 0.24 14.50 31.69
C VAL A 577 -0.06 15.01 30.28
N ASP A 578 0.99 15.41 29.57
CA ASP A 578 0.91 15.90 28.21
C ASP A 578 1.86 15.16 27.27
N GLU A 579 1.73 15.43 25.97
CA GLU A 579 2.60 14.88 24.94
C GLU A 579 4.08 15.19 25.21
N ALA A 580 4.37 16.44 25.58
CA ALA A 580 5.73 16.90 25.72
C ALA A 580 6.47 16.12 26.82
N PHE A 581 5.80 15.81 27.93
CA PHE A 581 6.31 14.96 29.00
C PHE A 581 6.63 13.54 28.52
N ILE A 582 5.70 12.90 27.80
CA ILE A 582 5.89 11.56 27.22
C ILE A 582 7.11 11.56 26.29
N VAL A 583 7.23 12.54 25.41
CA VAL A 583 8.39 12.67 24.51
C VAL A 583 9.69 12.88 25.29
N GLY A 584 9.68 13.71 26.33
CA GLY A 584 10.86 13.98 27.17
C GLY A 584 11.40 12.73 27.86
N TRP A 585 10.52 11.91 28.45
CA TRP A 585 10.89 10.61 29.03
C TRP A 585 11.40 9.64 27.96
N TYR A 586 10.65 9.53 26.84
CA TYR A 586 10.99 8.66 25.73
C TYR A 586 12.41 8.92 25.21
N ASP A 587 12.73 10.17 24.90
CA ASP A 587 14.00 10.55 24.28
C ASP A 587 15.20 10.17 25.18
N VAL A 588 15.12 10.50 26.48
CA VAL A 588 16.22 10.23 27.42
C VAL A 588 16.44 8.74 27.63
N ILE A 589 15.37 7.97 27.90
CA ILE A 589 15.48 6.54 28.16
C ILE A 589 15.95 5.79 26.90
N ALA A 590 15.38 6.13 25.74
CA ALA A 590 15.75 5.50 24.47
C ALA A 590 17.19 5.83 24.04
N GLU A 591 17.63 7.09 24.19
CA GLU A 591 19.00 7.52 23.84
C GLU A 591 20.05 6.81 24.70
N ALA A 592 19.76 6.58 25.99
CA ALA A 592 20.63 5.83 26.88
C ALA A 592 20.73 4.33 26.53
N GLY A 593 19.86 3.82 25.66
CA GLY A 593 19.79 2.44 25.22
C GLY A 593 18.92 1.54 26.10
N TYR A 594 18.07 2.13 26.95
CA TYR A 594 17.00 1.43 27.65
C TYR A 594 15.69 1.54 26.85
N VAL A 595 14.65 0.83 27.28
CA VAL A 595 13.35 0.84 26.59
C VAL A 595 12.34 1.65 27.40
N PRO A 596 11.74 2.72 26.83
CA PRO A 596 10.76 3.52 27.55
C PRO A 596 9.48 2.71 27.81
N ALA A 597 9.04 2.65 29.07
CA ALA A 597 7.73 2.12 29.44
C ALA A 597 6.94 3.11 30.30
N TYR A 598 5.62 3.01 30.27
CA TYR A 598 4.71 3.89 30.99
C TYR A 598 3.67 3.06 31.72
N TYR A 599 3.59 3.20 33.04
CA TYR A 599 2.45 2.77 33.82
C TYR A 599 1.40 3.87 33.81
N GLY A 600 0.14 3.56 33.47
CA GLY A 600 -0.89 4.58 33.40
C GLY A 600 -2.28 4.06 33.03
N ASN A 601 -3.30 4.92 33.19
CA ASN A 601 -4.67 4.59 32.83
C ASN A 601 -4.82 4.57 31.30
N THR A 602 -4.83 3.42 30.66
CA THR A 602 -5.01 3.34 29.21
C THR A 602 -6.48 3.26 28.76
N SER A 603 -7.44 3.51 29.66
CA SER A 603 -8.87 3.61 29.26
C SER A 603 -9.05 4.69 28.19
N PRO A 604 -9.83 4.43 27.13
CA PRO A 604 -10.17 5.46 26.14
C PRO A 604 -10.72 6.73 26.82
N GLY A 605 -10.13 7.88 26.51
CA GLY A 605 -10.56 9.18 27.04
C GLY A 605 -10.03 9.53 28.43
N SER A 606 -9.20 8.67 29.06
CA SER A 606 -8.44 9.08 30.25
C SER A 606 -7.43 10.17 29.91
N ALA A 607 -6.91 10.88 30.92
CA ALA A 607 -5.89 11.91 30.71
C ALA A 607 -4.61 11.34 30.08
N PHE A 608 -4.10 10.21 30.60
CA PHE A 608 -2.96 9.51 30.03
C PHE A 608 -3.22 9.00 28.61
N ALA A 609 -4.35 8.34 28.35
CA ALA A 609 -4.72 7.88 27.01
C ALA A 609 -4.79 9.04 26.00
N THR A 610 -5.31 10.20 26.41
CA THR A 610 -5.37 11.40 25.59
C THR A 610 -3.98 11.93 25.24
N ALA A 611 -3.10 12.07 26.23
CA ALA A 611 -1.72 12.51 26.02
C ALA A 611 -0.93 11.53 25.14
N TRP A 612 -1.09 10.22 25.39
CA TRP A 612 -0.48 9.17 24.59
C TRP A 612 -0.94 9.23 23.13
N CYS A 613 -2.24 9.33 22.88
CA CYS A 613 -2.75 9.38 21.51
C CYS A 613 -2.37 10.66 20.78
N THR A 614 -2.25 11.78 21.49
CA THR A 614 -1.67 13.01 20.93
C THR A 614 -0.21 12.77 20.52
N THR A 615 0.60 12.19 21.42
CA THR A 615 2.00 11.84 21.15
C THR A 615 2.14 10.89 19.96
N VAL A 616 1.30 9.87 19.85
CA VAL A 616 1.40 8.90 18.74
C VAL A 616 0.97 9.52 17.40
N ALA A 617 0.05 10.47 17.41
CA ALA A 617 -0.34 11.20 16.21
C ALA A 617 0.80 12.09 15.69
N ASP A 618 1.48 12.81 16.58
CA ASP A 618 2.51 13.78 16.24
C ASP A 618 3.91 13.16 16.14
N HIS A 619 4.16 12.09 16.91
CA HIS A 619 5.41 11.32 16.98
C HIS A 619 5.16 9.81 16.79
N PRO A 620 4.77 9.34 15.59
CA PRO A 620 4.39 7.94 15.35
C PRO A 620 5.50 6.90 15.59
N ALA A 621 6.76 7.34 15.70
CA ALA A 621 7.89 6.48 16.03
C ALA A 621 7.91 6.01 17.50
N VAL A 622 7.16 6.66 18.40
CA VAL A 622 7.05 6.30 19.82
C VAL A 622 6.30 4.97 19.98
N ALA A 623 5.14 4.82 19.32
CA ALA A 623 4.27 3.66 19.45
C ALA A 623 4.96 2.28 19.27
N PRO A 624 5.81 2.04 18.26
CA PRO A 624 6.48 0.74 18.11
C PRO A 624 7.67 0.51 19.04
N LYS A 625 8.15 1.54 19.76
CA LYS A 625 9.40 1.51 20.53
C LYS A 625 9.23 1.68 22.04
N ALA A 626 8.04 2.08 22.49
CA ALA A 626 7.70 2.18 23.90
C ALA A 626 6.60 1.20 24.28
N PHE A 627 6.55 0.85 25.56
CA PHE A 627 5.61 -0.13 26.11
C PHE A 627 4.64 0.52 27.10
N LEU A 628 3.41 0.01 27.12
CA LEU A 628 2.35 0.44 28.02
C LEU A 628 2.06 -0.65 29.04
N TRP A 629 2.04 -0.24 30.31
CA TRP A 629 1.58 -1.00 31.45
C TRP A 629 0.28 -0.37 31.94
N SER A 630 -0.84 -1.04 31.66
CA SER A 630 -2.15 -0.54 32.09
C SER A 630 -2.46 -0.98 33.52
N PHE A 631 -3.07 -0.11 34.32
CA PHE A 631 -3.77 -0.51 35.54
C PHE A 631 -5.29 -0.69 35.37
N GLU A 632 -5.79 -0.58 34.15
CA GLU A 632 -7.20 -0.76 33.82
C GLU A 632 -7.45 -1.86 32.76
N PRO A 633 -8.56 -2.63 32.89
CA PRO A 633 -9.48 -2.61 34.03
C PRO A 633 -8.84 -3.18 35.29
N SER A 634 -9.05 -2.53 36.43
CA SER A 634 -8.77 -3.13 37.74
C SER A 634 -9.96 -4.03 38.15
N LEU A 635 -9.69 -5.31 38.35
CA LEU A 635 -10.69 -6.34 38.60
C LEU A 635 -10.75 -6.72 40.07
N GLU A 636 -11.97 -6.95 40.57
CA GLU A 636 -12.22 -7.52 41.90
C GLU A 636 -12.33 -9.06 41.79
N ILE A 637 -11.19 -9.77 41.68
CA ILE A 637 -11.14 -11.22 41.49
C ILE A 637 -10.12 -11.91 42.40
N ASP A 638 -10.14 -13.23 42.46
CA ASP A 638 -9.11 -14.02 43.14
C ASP A 638 -7.74 -13.79 42.48
N HIS A 639 -6.77 -13.39 43.30
CA HIS A 639 -5.45 -12.90 42.89
C HIS A 639 -4.43 -14.02 42.61
N THR A 640 -4.80 -15.31 42.71
CA THR A 640 -3.83 -16.39 42.44
C THR A 640 -3.42 -16.48 40.97
N ARG A 641 -2.20 -16.96 40.73
CA ARG A 641 -1.69 -17.33 39.40
C ARG A 641 -2.62 -18.28 38.67
N ARG A 642 -3.31 -19.17 39.40
CA ARG A 642 -4.21 -20.18 38.80
C ARG A 642 -5.54 -19.58 38.34
N SER A 643 -6.00 -18.53 39.01
CA SER A 643 -7.26 -17.84 38.73
C SER A 643 -7.08 -16.58 37.88
N ALA A 644 -5.87 -16.26 37.45
CA ALA A 644 -5.60 -15.04 36.69
C ALA A 644 -6.47 -14.96 35.42
N PRO A 645 -6.91 -13.74 35.06
CA PRO A 645 -7.83 -13.54 33.96
C PRO A 645 -7.17 -13.80 32.60
N LEU A 646 -7.98 -13.82 31.54
CA LEU A 646 -7.44 -13.67 30.20
C LEU A 646 -6.87 -12.27 30.03
N TYR A 647 -5.72 -12.14 29.38
CA TYR A 647 -5.08 -10.86 29.12
C TYR A 647 -6.03 -9.91 28.37
N GLY A 648 -6.31 -8.75 28.96
CA GLY A 648 -7.26 -7.80 28.40
C GLY A 648 -7.23 -6.43 29.07
N PRO A 649 -6.08 -5.72 29.07
CA PRO A 649 -6.05 -4.32 29.47
C PRO A 649 -6.94 -3.47 28.55
N TYR A 650 -7.37 -2.31 29.04
CA TYR A 650 -8.00 -1.32 28.18
C TYR A 650 -6.99 -0.71 27.21
N TYR A 651 -7.46 -0.38 26.01
CA TYR A 651 -6.64 0.22 24.95
C TYR A 651 -6.97 1.70 24.85
N SER A 652 -5.97 2.57 24.65
CA SER A 652 -6.16 4.03 24.64
C SER A 652 -6.98 4.55 23.45
N GLY A 653 -7.27 3.68 22.47
CA GLY A 653 -7.98 4.03 21.23
C GLY A 653 -7.05 4.39 20.06
N CYS A 654 -5.73 4.32 20.25
CA CYS A 654 -4.72 4.55 19.21
C CYS A 654 -3.59 3.49 19.30
N ALA A 655 -2.60 3.59 18.40
CA ALA A 655 -1.50 2.63 18.35
C ALA A 655 -0.67 2.65 19.65
N GLY A 656 -0.24 1.47 20.11
CA GLY A 656 0.58 1.30 21.31
C GLY A 656 0.84 -0.18 21.60
N LYS A 657 1.86 -0.47 22.40
CA LYS A 657 2.21 -1.84 22.82
C LYS A 657 1.80 -2.08 24.26
N TYR A 658 0.57 -2.56 24.45
CA TYR A 658 -0.02 -2.89 25.74
C TYR A 658 0.44 -4.30 26.12
N VAL A 659 1.52 -4.36 26.90
CA VAL A 659 2.23 -5.62 27.16
C VAL A 659 2.35 -5.97 28.63
N VAL A 660 1.97 -5.06 29.54
CA VAL A 660 1.80 -5.34 30.97
C VAL A 660 0.43 -4.82 31.40
N TRP A 661 -0.23 -5.53 32.29
CA TRP A 661 -1.53 -5.20 32.84
C TRP A 661 -1.58 -5.56 34.32
N GLN A 662 -1.63 -4.54 35.17
CA GLN A 662 -1.98 -4.69 36.57
C GLN A 662 -3.50 -4.87 36.62
N TYR A 663 -3.93 -6.12 36.74
CA TYR A 663 -5.34 -6.47 36.60
C TYR A 663 -6.08 -6.43 37.92
N SER A 664 -5.39 -6.26 39.04
CA SER A 664 -6.01 -6.12 40.35
C SER A 664 -5.06 -5.50 41.34
N LEU A 665 -5.53 -4.45 42.01
CA LEU A 665 -4.88 -3.89 43.20
C LEU A 665 -5.25 -4.75 44.39
N SER A 666 -4.27 -5.12 45.23
CA SER A 666 -4.52 -5.86 46.45
C SER A 666 -4.30 -5.05 47.72
N ALA A 667 -3.95 -3.76 47.60
CA ALA A 667 -3.61 -2.82 48.68
C ALA A 667 -4.13 -3.23 50.07
N GLY A 668 -3.23 -3.70 50.94
CA GLY A 668 -3.54 -4.14 52.31
C GLY A 668 -3.92 -5.62 52.46
N SER A 669 -3.83 -6.42 51.40
CA SER A 669 -3.98 -7.87 51.47
C SER A 669 -2.73 -8.54 52.08
N ALA A 670 -2.84 -9.85 52.37
CA ALA A 670 -1.73 -10.66 52.86
C ALA A 670 -1.52 -11.85 51.90
N PRO A 671 -0.52 -11.81 51.00
CA PRO A 671 0.60 -10.87 50.91
C PRO A 671 0.27 -9.54 50.21
N ASP A 672 0.89 -8.46 50.68
CA ASP A 672 0.69 -7.07 50.23
C ASP A 672 1.43 -6.78 48.91
N VAL A 673 0.85 -7.24 47.79
CA VAL A 673 1.38 -7.13 46.43
C VAL A 673 0.27 -6.91 45.40
N ASP A 674 0.49 -6.11 44.38
CA ASP A 674 -0.45 -6.02 43.25
C ASP A 674 -0.15 -7.12 42.24
N VAL A 675 -1.14 -7.53 41.43
CA VAL A 675 -1.00 -8.68 40.51
C VAL A 675 -1.07 -8.25 39.05
N ASP A 676 -0.13 -8.80 38.28
CA ASP A 676 0.09 -8.43 36.90
C ASP A 676 0.05 -9.62 35.94
N LEU A 677 -0.38 -9.33 34.73
CA LEU A 677 -0.10 -10.13 33.55
C LEU A 677 0.81 -9.35 32.63
N ALA A 678 1.80 -10.02 32.04
CA ALA A 678 2.63 -9.43 31.02
C ALA A 678 2.85 -10.36 29.85
N THR A 679 3.24 -9.82 28.70
CA THR A 679 3.71 -10.63 27.59
C THR A 679 5.23 -10.70 27.58
N THR A 680 5.78 -11.75 26.99
CA THR A 680 7.23 -11.88 26.75
C THR A 680 7.79 -10.84 25.77
N GLU A 681 6.96 -9.96 25.23
CA GLU A 681 7.42 -8.80 24.47
C GLU A 681 8.02 -7.72 25.39
N PHE A 682 7.58 -7.66 26.66
CA PHE A 682 8.12 -6.70 27.61
C PHE A 682 9.59 -7.03 27.96
N PRO A 683 10.52 -6.08 27.87
CA PRO A 683 11.95 -6.31 28.15
C PRO A 683 12.25 -6.25 29.65
N PHE A 684 11.84 -7.27 30.40
CA PHE A 684 12.21 -7.44 31.81
C PHE A 684 13.74 -7.49 32.00
N TRP A 685 14.20 -7.08 33.19
CA TRP A 685 15.56 -7.36 33.63
C TRP A 685 15.64 -8.79 34.19
N TRP A 686 16.43 -9.65 33.58
CA TRP A 686 16.74 -10.99 34.09
C TRP A 686 18.17 -10.98 34.65
N PRO A 687 18.37 -10.64 35.94
CA PRO A 687 19.69 -10.51 36.54
C PRO A 687 20.47 -11.83 36.60
#